data_AF-A0A2D8P5D1-F1
#
_entry.id   AF-A0A2D8P5D1-F1
#
_cell.length_a   1.000
_cell.length_b   1.000
_cell.length_c   1.000
_cell.angle_alpha   90.00
_cell.angle_beta   90.00
_cell.angle_gamma   90.00
#
_symmetry.space_group_name_H-M   'P 1'
#
loop_
_entity.id
_entity.type
_entity.pdbx_description
1 polymer ?
#
loop_
_entity_poly.entity_id
_entity_poly.type
_entity_poly.pdbx_seq_one_letter_code
_entity_poly.pdbx_strand_id
1 'polypeptide(L)'
;LTYTPDADYTGTDTFDYTISDGNGATDIATVTVVVQDDGGNQNTVVALDDAANTNAGQSVDIDALANDSDPQGDDFFIIANTDPSNGTITGYSDGVFTYVPDGGFTGTDTFTYVLQDENGATDTATVTINVGTVFDTDAVDDQASALTQQPITIDVLANDFDPEGDPLTVIDSTDPSNGTITDNGDGTFGYQSDAGFTGNDTFTYTISDGNGNTDTANVTVSVTSNNAPLVAPVATDDTANVPINDTVTIDVLANDTDPDGDDANLKVIAATPSEGTVVINADGTLTYTPAVDGYITIDYTIQDEDGLTDTATVTVLVNDGIVEGTGGDDLIDTNYTGDPEGDMVDAGDNIFPGKGPDDDIIESYEGDDTVYAGDGDDDVTTGDGADTVYGEDGDDIIDTSAPTEASDYGFAPGETVPNWPFSPLTPAQLVPDDLDEDNDKDTVFGGAGDDTITTGDDDDVIDGGTGDDTIDGGLDDDTITGGEGDDYIIGGHGSDTIEGNDGDDEIWGGLGPITPDILDLEDDAYPVDDYGDADTNDPLSPIPSFLDPRPDNGIDEIRGGDGNDKIYGQDDDDVLYGDAGDDYIDGGIDDDEIYGGDGDDELYGGKGQDYIDGGDGVDEAYGGDDKDYFVNVGPGDFVDGGEGGDDYDTLDLTGTKPTGGSIQITKGIGGNPENGFVDFFDSTGAKTGTMNFVNIEDIVPCFTPGTLIATPKGEVPVEELGEGDRIITRDNGIQEIRWIGQKSMGWQELNRSQHLKPVLIKAGSLGNGLPERDMLVSPNHRMLVANDRTALYFDEREVLASAKHLVSNGIQVVDVKEVTYIHFLFDHHEVVLSDGTWSESFQPGDYSLKGIGNAQRQELFELFPELETREGIEDFTSARRILKKHEAKMLRK
;
A
#
# COMPACT_ATOMS: atom_id res chain seq x y z
N LEU A 1 -154.75 42.57 -11.94
CA LEU A 1 -154.42 44.00 -11.84
C LEU A 1 -153.31 44.25 -12.85
N THR A 2 -153.40 45.29 -13.66
CA THR A 2 -152.33 45.64 -14.62
C THR A 2 -151.69 46.92 -14.10
N TYR A 3 -150.36 46.93 -13.97
CA TYR A 3 -149.57 48.07 -13.50
C TYR A 3 -148.70 48.59 -14.64
N THR A 4 -148.60 49.90 -14.78
CA THR A 4 -147.75 50.59 -15.76
C THR A 4 -147.09 51.75 -15.01
N PRO A 5 -145.76 51.79 -14.85
CA PRO A 5 -145.10 52.89 -14.18
C PRO A 5 -145.16 54.17 -15.04
N ASP A 6 -145.02 55.33 -14.40
CA ASP A 6 -144.78 56.58 -15.12
C ASP A 6 -143.50 56.46 -15.97
N ALA A 7 -143.46 57.18 -17.09
CA ALA A 7 -142.28 57.20 -17.95
C ALA A 7 -141.03 57.58 -17.13
N ASP A 8 -139.93 56.86 -17.39
CA ASP A 8 -138.60 57.07 -16.79
C ASP A 8 -138.50 56.82 -15.26
N TYR A 9 -139.53 56.21 -14.63
CA TYR A 9 -139.47 55.85 -13.22
C TYR A 9 -138.64 54.57 -12.98
N THR A 10 -137.57 54.68 -12.20
CA THR A 10 -136.86 53.53 -11.61
C THR A 10 -136.96 53.60 -10.09
N GLY A 11 -137.26 52.48 -9.43
CA GLY A 11 -137.49 52.47 -7.98
C GLY A 11 -138.59 51.52 -7.54
N THR A 12 -139.05 51.69 -6.30
CA THR A 12 -140.07 50.84 -5.67
C THR A 12 -141.38 51.61 -5.49
N ASP A 13 -142.48 51.08 -6.03
CA ASP A 13 -143.84 51.63 -5.95
C ASP A 13 -144.79 50.69 -5.19
N THR A 14 -145.85 51.20 -4.56
CA THR A 14 -146.79 50.40 -3.76
C THR A 14 -148.24 50.84 -3.91
N PHE A 15 -149.17 49.88 -3.92
CA PHE A 15 -150.62 50.16 -3.86
C PHE A 15 -151.36 49.12 -3.00
N ASP A 16 -152.44 49.55 -2.33
CA ASP A 16 -153.28 48.68 -1.50
C ASP A 16 -154.48 48.13 -2.26
N TYR A 17 -154.90 46.90 -1.94
CA TYR A 17 -156.18 46.35 -2.37
C TYR A 17 -156.95 45.73 -1.21
N THR A 18 -158.28 45.80 -1.27
CA THR A 18 -159.18 45.23 -0.26
C THR A 18 -159.82 43.97 -0.80
N ILE A 19 -159.77 42.87 -0.04
CA ILE A 19 -160.55 41.66 -0.29
C ILE A 19 -161.76 41.61 0.64
N SER A 20 -162.91 41.13 0.15
CA SER A 20 -164.13 40.94 0.94
C SER A 20 -164.71 39.56 0.73
N ASP A 21 -165.24 38.95 1.78
CA ASP A 21 -165.96 37.67 1.72
C ASP A 21 -167.42 37.80 1.25
N GLY A 22 -167.88 39.02 0.98
CA GLY A 22 -169.25 39.33 0.58
C GLY A 22 -170.27 39.35 1.71
N ASN A 23 -169.87 39.11 2.97
CA ASN A 23 -170.74 39.13 4.17
C ASN A 23 -170.30 40.18 5.20
N GLY A 24 -169.53 41.19 4.76
CA GLY A 24 -169.16 42.35 5.57
C GLY A 24 -167.80 42.24 6.25
N ALA A 25 -167.06 41.13 6.10
CA ALA A 25 -165.65 41.09 6.47
C ALA A 25 -164.80 41.58 5.28
N THR A 26 -163.85 42.46 5.57
CA THR A 26 -162.86 42.97 4.61
C THR A 26 -161.47 42.96 5.22
N ASP A 27 -160.46 42.69 4.40
CA ASP A 27 -159.04 42.82 4.76
C ASP A 27 -158.29 43.59 3.68
N ILE A 28 -157.22 44.30 4.06
CA ILE A 28 -156.43 45.16 3.16
C ILE A 28 -155.01 44.62 3.08
N ALA A 29 -154.50 44.44 1.87
CA ALA A 29 -153.12 44.03 1.61
C ALA A 29 -152.43 45.00 0.64
N THR A 30 -151.14 45.26 0.89
CA THR A 30 -150.28 46.11 0.06
C THR A 30 -149.54 45.26 -0.98
N VAL A 31 -149.50 45.74 -2.23
CA VAL A 31 -148.65 45.22 -3.30
C VAL A 31 -147.47 46.17 -3.48
N THR A 32 -146.26 45.62 -3.55
CA THR A 32 -145.02 46.35 -3.86
C THR A 32 -144.49 45.93 -5.23
N VAL A 33 -144.13 46.89 -6.07
CA VAL A 33 -143.57 46.70 -7.42
C VAL A 33 -142.19 47.36 -7.46
N VAL A 34 -141.19 46.65 -7.96
CA VAL A 34 -139.83 47.20 -8.19
C VAL A 34 -139.62 47.33 -9.69
N VAL A 35 -139.32 48.54 -10.16
CA VAL A 35 -139.01 48.87 -11.55
C VAL A 35 -137.49 49.00 -11.70
N GLN A 36 -136.89 48.13 -12.53
CA GLN A 36 -135.45 48.10 -12.83
C GLN A 36 -135.17 48.74 -14.20
N ASP A 37 -133.99 49.34 -14.35
CA ASP A 37 -133.48 49.95 -15.59
C ASP A 37 -133.06 48.86 -16.62
N ASP A 38 -133.25 49.12 -17.92
CA ASP A 38 -133.08 48.17 -19.04
C ASP A 38 -131.82 48.39 -19.91
N GLY A 39 -130.89 49.27 -19.50
CA GLY A 39 -129.50 49.25 -19.99
C GLY A 39 -129.28 49.61 -21.46
N GLY A 40 -129.68 50.82 -21.87
CA GLY A 40 -129.24 51.44 -23.13
C GLY A 40 -129.44 52.96 -23.14
N ASN A 41 -128.43 53.68 -23.66
CA ASN A 41 -128.38 55.13 -23.93
C ASN A 41 -128.15 56.10 -22.75
N GLN A 42 -127.04 55.93 -22.01
CA GLN A 42 -126.30 57.09 -21.46
C GLN A 42 -125.05 57.29 -22.33
N ASN A 43 -124.81 58.54 -22.75
CA ASN A 43 -123.63 58.95 -23.52
C ASN A 43 -122.47 59.24 -22.57
N THR A 44 -121.33 58.56 -22.69
CA THR A 44 -120.19 58.64 -21.76
C THR A 44 -118.85 58.40 -22.47
N VAL A 45 -117.80 59.13 -22.06
CA VAL A 45 -116.40 58.83 -22.42
C VAL A 45 -115.59 58.58 -21.14
N VAL A 46 -114.46 57.88 -21.26
CA VAL A 46 -113.51 57.61 -20.17
C VAL A 46 -112.12 58.08 -20.57
N ALA A 47 -111.60 59.07 -19.86
CA ALA A 47 -110.23 59.56 -19.99
C ALA A 47 -109.36 58.99 -18.84
N LEU A 48 -108.18 58.45 -19.15
CA LEU A 48 -107.25 57.88 -18.16
C LEU A 48 -105.93 58.65 -18.10
N ASP A 49 -105.35 58.77 -16.90
CA ASP A 49 -104.09 59.48 -16.70
C ASP A 49 -102.91 58.82 -17.44
N ASP A 50 -102.02 59.66 -17.99
CA ASP A 50 -100.84 59.26 -18.76
C ASP A 50 -99.53 59.63 -18.05
N ALA A 51 -98.44 58.97 -18.44
CA ALA A 51 -97.11 59.31 -17.97
C ALA A 51 -96.02 59.20 -19.05
N ALA A 52 -95.04 60.10 -19.00
CA ALA A 52 -93.87 60.09 -19.88
C ALA A 52 -92.58 60.48 -19.12
N ASN A 53 -91.42 60.14 -19.66
CA ASN A 53 -90.12 60.55 -19.12
C ASN A 53 -89.27 61.17 -20.23
N THR A 54 -88.47 62.18 -19.91
CA THR A 54 -87.48 62.79 -20.80
C THR A 54 -86.28 63.33 -20.00
N ASN A 55 -85.26 63.85 -20.66
CA ASN A 55 -84.13 64.55 -20.03
C ASN A 55 -84.21 66.06 -20.30
N ALA A 56 -83.52 66.88 -19.49
CA ALA A 56 -83.48 68.32 -19.69
C ALA A 56 -83.04 68.67 -21.12
N GLY A 57 -83.83 69.49 -21.81
CA GLY A 57 -83.58 69.92 -23.19
C GLY A 57 -84.01 68.93 -24.29
N GLN A 58 -84.52 67.74 -23.94
CA GLN A 58 -85.04 66.76 -24.90
C GLN A 58 -86.57 66.76 -24.93
N SER A 59 -87.16 66.77 -26.13
CA SER A 59 -88.61 66.68 -26.32
C SER A 59 -89.11 65.24 -26.24
N VAL A 60 -90.34 65.02 -25.77
CA VAL A 60 -91.00 63.70 -25.76
C VAL A 60 -92.41 63.78 -26.34
N ASP A 61 -92.76 62.81 -27.19
CA ASP A 61 -94.11 62.65 -27.73
C ASP A 61 -94.95 61.71 -26.84
N ILE A 62 -96.19 62.09 -26.57
CA ILE A 62 -97.10 61.44 -25.62
C ILE A 62 -98.43 61.19 -26.33
N ASP A 63 -98.72 59.94 -26.66
CA ASP A 63 -100.01 59.53 -27.22
C ASP A 63 -101.04 59.39 -26.09
N ALA A 64 -101.84 60.44 -25.88
CA ALA A 64 -102.78 60.53 -24.77
C ALA A 64 -104.05 59.68 -25.00
N LEU A 65 -104.40 59.39 -26.25
CA LEU A 65 -105.61 58.59 -26.54
C LEU A 65 -105.39 57.08 -26.36
N ALA A 66 -104.15 56.64 -26.17
CA ALA A 66 -103.79 55.23 -26.22
C ALA A 66 -104.47 54.36 -25.14
N ASN A 67 -104.80 54.95 -23.99
CA ASN A 67 -105.45 54.29 -22.85
C ASN A 67 -106.92 54.73 -22.66
N ASP A 68 -107.42 55.63 -23.50
CA ASP A 68 -108.77 56.19 -23.43
C ASP A 68 -109.81 55.32 -24.14
N SER A 69 -111.08 55.48 -23.75
CA SER A 69 -112.16 54.71 -24.40
C SER A 69 -113.54 55.37 -24.32
N ASP A 70 -114.39 55.03 -25.27
CA ASP A 70 -115.83 55.27 -25.24
C ASP A 70 -116.56 53.92 -25.08
N PRO A 71 -117.26 53.68 -23.96
CA PRO A 71 -117.95 52.40 -23.72
C PRO A 71 -119.14 52.14 -24.66
N GLN A 72 -119.64 53.14 -25.39
CA GLN A 72 -120.66 53.01 -26.42
C GLN A 72 -120.05 52.76 -27.81
N GLY A 73 -118.75 53.01 -27.98
CA GLY A 73 -118.00 52.80 -29.21
C GLY A 73 -118.13 53.95 -30.21
N ASP A 74 -118.55 55.13 -29.76
CA ASP A 74 -118.53 56.35 -30.54
C ASP A 74 -117.08 56.88 -30.66
N ASP A 75 -116.78 57.59 -31.75
CA ASP A 75 -115.47 58.23 -31.91
C ASP A 75 -115.33 59.38 -30.91
N PHE A 76 -114.16 59.53 -30.31
CA PHE A 76 -113.85 60.58 -29.34
C PHE A 76 -112.55 61.31 -29.71
N PHE A 77 -112.47 62.57 -29.30
CA PHE A 77 -111.35 63.45 -29.61
C PHE A 77 -111.05 64.39 -28.44
N ILE A 78 -109.79 64.83 -28.34
CA ILE A 78 -109.38 65.84 -27.37
C ILE A 78 -109.91 67.20 -27.81
N ILE A 79 -110.65 67.88 -26.93
CA ILE A 79 -111.24 69.20 -27.21
C ILE A 79 -110.54 70.35 -26.50
N ALA A 80 -109.80 70.07 -25.43
CA ALA A 80 -109.09 71.08 -24.65
C ALA A 80 -107.99 70.45 -23.80
N ASN A 81 -107.06 71.27 -23.34
CA ASN A 81 -106.00 70.94 -22.42
C ASN A 81 -105.55 72.18 -21.63
N THR A 82 -104.71 71.97 -20.62
CA THR A 82 -103.95 73.03 -19.94
C THR A 82 -102.50 73.02 -20.38
N ASP A 83 -101.78 74.12 -20.20
CA ASP A 83 -100.33 74.14 -20.33
C ASP A 83 -99.67 73.59 -19.04
N PRO A 84 -98.55 72.86 -19.15
CA PRO A 84 -97.73 72.49 -18.00
C PRO A 84 -96.95 73.71 -17.45
N SER A 85 -96.35 73.58 -16.26
CA SER A 85 -95.76 74.74 -15.56
C SER A 85 -94.29 74.99 -15.90
N ASN A 86 -93.56 73.97 -16.37
CA ASN A 86 -92.11 74.04 -16.63
C ASN A 86 -91.76 73.43 -17.99
N GLY A 87 -92.65 73.60 -18.96
CA GLY A 87 -92.47 73.16 -20.33
C GLY A 87 -93.54 73.73 -21.23
N THR A 88 -93.41 73.42 -22.51
CA THR A 88 -94.37 73.79 -23.54
C THR A 88 -94.89 72.53 -24.21
N ILE A 89 -96.17 72.52 -24.54
CA ILE A 89 -96.80 71.45 -25.31
C ILE A 89 -97.24 71.98 -26.66
N THR A 90 -96.99 71.20 -27.71
CA THR A 90 -97.41 71.51 -29.08
C THR A 90 -98.06 70.30 -29.74
N GLY A 91 -99.13 70.52 -30.51
CA GLY A 91 -99.84 69.49 -31.27
C GLY A 91 -101.14 69.00 -30.62
N TYR A 92 -102.22 68.91 -31.41
CA TYR A 92 -103.51 68.26 -31.05
C TYR A 92 -104.05 67.39 -32.20
N SER A 93 -103.23 67.16 -33.23
CA SER A 93 -103.73 66.76 -34.54
C SER A 93 -103.69 65.25 -34.76
N ASP A 94 -104.21 64.46 -33.82
CA ASP A 94 -104.32 62.97 -33.84
C ASP A 94 -104.35 62.34 -32.44
N GLY A 95 -104.16 63.12 -31.37
CA GLY A 95 -104.15 62.60 -29.99
C GLY A 95 -102.76 62.58 -29.34
N VAL A 96 -101.72 62.97 -30.08
CA VAL A 96 -100.33 63.01 -29.58
C VAL A 96 -99.93 64.43 -29.18
N PHE A 97 -99.41 64.58 -27.96
CA PHE A 97 -98.79 65.80 -27.45
C PHE A 97 -97.26 65.72 -27.52
N THR A 98 -96.60 66.71 -28.09
CA THR A 98 -95.15 66.87 -27.93
C THR A 98 -94.87 67.81 -26.75
N TYR A 99 -94.24 67.30 -25.70
CA TYR A 99 -93.76 68.07 -24.54
C TYR A 99 -92.29 68.45 -24.72
N VAL A 100 -91.98 69.73 -24.54
CA VAL A 100 -90.60 70.26 -24.50
C VAL A 100 -90.39 70.93 -23.15
N PRO A 101 -89.50 70.40 -22.28
CA PRO A 101 -89.22 71.03 -20.98
C PRO A 101 -88.54 72.40 -21.17
N ASP A 102 -88.83 73.33 -20.26
CA ASP A 102 -88.13 74.62 -20.21
C ASP A 102 -86.62 74.40 -20.02
N GLY A 103 -85.80 75.26 -20.63
CA GLY A 103 -84.34 75.11 -20.59
C GLY A 103 -83.80 74.98 -19.16
N GLY A 104 -83.13 73.86 -18.88
CA GLY A 104 -82.54 73.55 -17.57
C GLY A 104 -83.51 73.05 -16.50
N PHE A 105 -84.78 72.81 -16.83
CA PHE A 105 -85.73 72.20 -15.90
C PHE A 105 -85.41 70.71 -15.68
N THR A 106 -85.41 70.28 -14.41
CA THR A 106 -85.40 68.88 -14.00
C THR A 106 -86.42 68.70 -12.87
N GLY A 107 -87.07 67.53 -12.83
CA GLY A 107 -88.19 67.25 -11.92
C GLY A 107 -89.48 66.87 -12.66
N THR A 108 -90.59 66.81 -11.92
CA THR A 108 -91.90 66.39 -12.46
C THR A 108 -92.72 67.61 -12.90
N ASP A 109 -93.34 67.52 -14.07
CA ASP A 109 -94.28 68.51 -14.64
C ASP A 109 -95.59 67.82 -15.04
N THR A 110 -96.70 68.56 -15.10
CA THR A 110 -98.02 67.96 -15.36
C THR A 110 -98.92 68.89 -16.17
N PHE A 111 -99.74 68.32 -17.06
CA PHE A 111 -100.88 69.03 -17.68
C PHE A 111 -102.12 68.13 -17.74
N THR A 112 -103.29 68.69 -18.04
CA THR A 112 -104.55 67.94 -18.18
C THR A 112 -105.13 68.09 -19.57
N TYR A 113 -105.91 67.10 -20.04
CA TYR A 113 -106.69 67.18 -21.29
C TYR A 113 -108.12 66.70 -21.10
N VAL A 114 -109.03 67.15 -21.97
CA VAL A 114 -110.47 66.86 -21.94
C VAL A 114 -110.85 66.12 -23.22
N LEU A 115 -111.42 64.92 -23.07
CA LEU A 115 -112.04 64.16 -24.14
C LEU A 115 -113.48 64.58 -24.36
N GLN A 116 -113.95 64.45 -25.61
CA GLN A 116 -115.36 64.52 -25.96
C GLN A 116 -115.71 63.50 -27.06
N ASP A 117 -116.82 62.77 -26.90
CA ASP A 117 -117.41 61.97 -27.98
C ASP A 117 -118.24 62.82 -28.96
N GLU A 118 -118.57 62.27 -30.13
CA GLU A 118 -119.41 62.95 -31.13
C GLU A 118 -120.80 63.36 -30.62
N ASN A 119 -121.27 62.76 -29.54
CA ASN A 119 -122.59 62.96 -28.93
C ASN A 119 -122.56 63.95 -27.74
N GLY A 120 -121.37 64.44 -27.37
CA GLY A 120 -121.12 65.52 -26.42
C GLY A 120 -120.76 65.11 -24.98
N ALA A 121 -120.54 63.83 -24.64
CA ALA A 121 -120.05 63.47 -23.30
C ALA A 121 -118.58 63.85 -23.16
N THR A 122 -118.13 64.17 -21.94
CA THR A 122 -116.75 64.61 -21.68
C THR A 122 -116.16 63.99 -20.43
N ASP A 123 -114.86 63.71 -20.45
CA ASP A 123 -114.07 63.30 -19.28
C ASP A 123 -112.68 63.95 -19.32
N THR A 124 -111.95 63.99 -18.19
CA THR A 124 -110.67 64.71 -18.06
C THR A 124 -109.60 63.85 -17.40
N ALA A 125 -108.40 63.83 -17.98
CA ALA A 125 -107.23 63.10 -17.48
C ALA A 125 -106.00 64.01 -17.33
N THR A 126 -105.02 63.54 -16.54
CA THR A 126 -103.75 64.20 -16.24
C THR A 126 -102.59 63.46 -16.89
N VAL A 127 -101.69 64.19 -17.54
CA VAL A 127 -100.40 63.70 -18.03
C VAL A 127 -99.30 64.13 -17.07
N THR A 128 -98.50 63.17 -16.59
CA THR A 128 -97.34 63.41 -15.71
C THR A 128 -96.02 63.16 -16.45
N ILE A 129 -95.11 64.13 -16.46
CA ILE A 129 -93.81 64.03 -17.14
C ILE A 129 -92.68 64.15 -16.11
N ASN A 130 -91.73 63.21 -16.09
CA ASN A 130 -90.51 63.34 -15.29
C ASN A 130 -89.30 63.70 -16.16
N VAL A 131 -88.56 64.75 -15.78
CA VAL A 131 -87.41 65.30 -16.51
C VAL A 131 -86.09 65.08 -15.75
N GLY A 132 -85.16 64.28 -16.31
CA GLY A 132 -83.84 63.93 -15.72
C GLY A 132 -82.64 64.84 -16.10
N THR A 133 -81.47 64.64 -15.48
CA THR A 133 -80.17 65.33 -15.74
C THR A 133 -79.30 64.60 -16.79
N VAL A 134 -78.28 65.26 -17.36
CA VAL A 134 -77.24 64.70 -18.29
C VAL A 134 -75.85 64.73 -17.61
N PHE A 135 -74.97 63.71 -17.75
CA PHE A 135 -73.57 63.68 -17.24
C PHE A 135 -72.51 63.79 -18.40
N ASP A 136 -71.22 64.03 -18.07
CA ASP A 136 -70.09 64.24 -19.02
C ASP A 136 -69.23 62.96 -19.23
N THR A 137 -68.55 62.83 -20.38
CA THR A 137 -67.60 61.74 -20.77
C THR A 137 -66.19 61.88 -20.12
N ASP A 138 -65.44 60.78 -19.90
CA ASP A 138 -64.16 60.74 -19.12
C ASP A 138 -63.01 60.02 -19.87
N ALA A 139 -61.90 60.73 -20.12
CA ALA A 139 -60.69 60.22 -20.78
C ALA A 139 -59.55 59.98 -19.77
N VAL A 140 -58.87 58.83 -19.84
CA VAL A 140 -57.90 58.38 -18.83
C VAL A 140 -56.48 58.26 -19.41
N ASP A 141 -55.48 58.81 -18.70
CA ASP A 141 -54.07 58.76 -19.13
C ASP A 141 -53.55 57.31 -19.39
N ASP A 142 -52.77 57.15 -20.47
CA ASP A 142 -52.20 55.88 -20.94
C ASP A 142 -50.67 55.79 -20.77
N GLN A 143 -50.16 54.55 -20.72
CA GLN A 143 -48.72 54.27 -20.70
C GLN A 143 -48.32 53.14 -21.65
N ALA A 144 -47.18 53.30 -22.32
CA ALA A 144 -46.57 52.29 -23.19
C ALA A 144 -45.03 52.27 -23.08
N SER A 145 -44.38 51.26 -23.64
CA SER A 145 -42.92 51.16 -23.70
C SER A 145 -42.46 50.70 -25.09
N ALA A 146 -41.34 51.27 -25.56
CA ALA A 146 -40.79 51.00 -26.89
C ALA A 146 -39.26 50.91 -26.86
N LEU A 147 -38.68 50.25 -27.86
CA LEU A 147 -37.25 50.37 -28.16
C LEU A 147 -37.04 51.50 -29.18
N THR A 148 -35.91 52.20 -29.12
CA THR A 148 -35.59 53.29 -30.05
C THR A 148 -35.76 52.85 -31.51
N GLN A 149 -36.54 53.62 -32.28
CA GLN A 149 -36.93 53.36 -33.68
C GLN A 149 -37.73 52.07 -33.97
N GLN A 150 -38.15 51.30 -32.96
CA GLN A 150 -39.08 50.18 -33.17
C GLN A 150 -40.53 50.68 -33.08
N PRO A 151 -41.35 50.56 -34.13
CA PRO A 151 -42.74 51.01 -34.09
C PRO A 151 -43.60 50.10 -33.21
N ILE A 152 -44.47 50.70 -32.40
CA ILE A 152 -45.46 50.01 -31.55
C ILE A 152 -46.87 50.54 -31.83
N THR A 153 -47.90 49.84 -31.37
CA THR A 153 -49.31 50.27 -31.42
C THR A 153 -49.86 50.39 -30.00
N ILE A 154 -50.57 51.48 -29.72
CA ILE A 154 -51.13 51.83 -28.42
C ILE A 154 -52.65 51.99 -28.59
N ASP A 155 -53.46 51.26 -27.83
CA ASP A 155 -54.91 51.42 -27.79
C ASP A 155 -55.28 52.39 -26.66
N VAL A 156 -55.77 53.57 -27.00
CA VAL A 156 -56.04 54.65 -26.02
C VAL A 156 -57.46 54.65 -25.51
N LEU A 157 -58.41 54.00 -26.20
CA LEU A 157 -59.81 53.93 -25.74
C LEU A 157 -60.03 52.80 -24.71
N ALA A 158 -59.01 51.99 -24.45
CA ALA A 158 -59.13 50.79 -23.63
C ALA A 158 -59.50 51.06 -22.16
N ASN A 159 -59.19 52.25 -21.66
CA ASN A 159 -59.37 52.69 -20.27
C ASN A 159 -60.35 53.88 -20.12
N ASP A 160 -60.97 54.35 -21.20
CA ASP A 160 -61.92 55.47 -21.21
C ASP A 160 -63.37 55.04 -20.92
N PHE A 161 -64.20 55.97 -20.45
CA PHE A 161 -65.57 55.67 -20.03
C PHE A 161 -66.60 56.78 -20.31
N ASP A 162 -67.76 56.37 -20.81
CA ASP A 162 -68.96 57.21 -20.94
C ASP A 162 -70.07 56.73 -19.98
N PRO A 163 -70.57 57.56 -19.06
CA PRO A 163 -71.60 57.16 -18.09
C PRO A 163 -72.95 56.77 -18.71
N GLU A 164 -73.29 57.34 -19.87
CA GLU A 164 -74.51 57.05 -20.64
C GLU A 164 -74.36 55.81 -21.54
N GLY A 165 -73.12 55.35 -21.75
CA GLY A 165 -72.78 54.19 -22.57
C GLY A 165 -72.75 54.49 -24.06
N ASP A 166 -72.63 55.76 -24.43
CA ASP A 166 -72.47 56.18 -25.82
C ASP A 166 -71.08 55.80 -26.36
N PRO A 167 -70.95 55.44 -27.65
CA PRO A 167 -69.66 55.07 -28.23
C PRO A 167 -68.65 56.22 -28.23
N LEU A 168 -67.47 55.98 -27.67
CA LEU A 168 -66.37 56.94 -27.66
C LEU A 168 -65.58 56.93 -28.97
N THR A 169 -65.21 58.12 -29.43
CA THR A 169 -64.36 58.30 -30.63
C THR A 169 -63.25 59.30 -30.34
N VAL A 170 -62.04 59.02 -30.81
CA VAL A 170 -60.94 60.01 -30.77
C VAL A 170 -61.18 61.06 -31.85
N ILE A 171 -61.18 62.33 -31.47
CA ILE A 171 -61.48 63.47 -32.36
C ILE A 171 -60.30 64.42 -32.56
N ASP A 172 -59.29 64.38 -31.69
CA ASP A 172 -58.08 65.20 -31.81
C ASP A 172 -56.88 64.52 -31.13
N SER A 173 -55.67 64.83 -31.61
CA SER A 173 -54.41 64.36 -31.01
C SER A 173 -53.25 65.31 -31.31
N THR A 174 -52.21 65.29 -30.48
CA THR A 174 -50.97 66.06 -30.70
C THR A 174 -49.81 65.14 -31.07
N ASP A 175 -48.82 65.63 -31.82
CA ASP A 175 -47.56 64.89 -31.98
C ASP A 175 -46.69 64.97 -30.70
N PRO A 176 -45.98 63.89 -30.33
CA PRO A 176 -44.99 63.94 -29.27
C PRO A 176 -43.69 64.65 -29.71
N SER A 177 -42.78 64.94 -28.79
CA SER A 177 -41.60 65.78 -29.08
C SER A 177 -40.41 65.02 -29.64
N ASN A 178 -40.33 63.71 -29.42
CA ASN A 178 -39.18 62.88 -29.80
C ASN A 178 -39.61 61.58 -30.50
N GLY A 179 -40.71 61.65 -31.23
CA GLY A 179 -41.31 60.55 -31.94
C GLY A 179 -42.41 61.02 -32.86
N THR A 180 -42.98 60.08 -33.60
CA THR A 180 -44.10 60.32 -34.50
C THR A 180 -45.24 59.40 -34.13
N ILE A 181 -46.47 59.92 -34.14
CA ILE A 181 -47.68 59.12 -34.01
C ILE A 181 -48.41 58.99 -35.35
N THR A 182 -49.14 57.91 -35.52
CA THR A 182 -50.07 57.70 -36.64
C THR A 182 -51.39 57.23 -36.05
N ASP A 183 -52.44 58.04 -36.16
CA ASP A 183 -53.81 57.65 -35.80
C ASP A 183 -54.34 56.62 -36.81
N ASN A 184 -54.72 55.44 -36.32
CA ASN A 184 -55.27 54.36 -37.16
C ASN A 184 -56.78 54.50 -37.39
N GLY A 185 -57.46 55.45 -36.71
CA GLY A 185 -58.88 55.76 -36.88
C GLY A 185 -59.84 54.77 -36.19
N ASP A 186 -59.32 53.84 -35.40
CA ASP A 186 -60.07 52.82 -34.65
C ASP A 186 -59.90 52.94 -33.12
N GLY A 187 -59.29 54.03 -32.65
CA GLY A 187 -58.93 54.21 -31.23
C GLY A 187 -57.50 53.81 -30.90
N THR A 188 -56.72 53.34 -31.89
CA THR A 188 -55.30 53.02 -31.70
C THR A 188 -54.35 53.99 -32.40
N PHE A 189 -53.19 54.23 -31.80
CA PHE A 189 -52.09 55.02 -32.37
C PHE A 189 -50.86 54.16 -32.61
N GLY A 190 -50.27 54.24 -33.79
CA GLY A 190 -48.89 53.81 -34.02
C GLY A 190 -47.92 54.84 -33.44
N TYR A 191 -46.87 54.41 -32.73
CA TYR A 191 -45.80 55.28 -32.23
C TYR A 191 -44.43 54.77 -32.68
N GLN A 192 -43.56 55.65 -33.16
CA GLN A 192 -42.15 55.37 -33.42
C GLN A 192 -41.29 56.55 -32.93
N SER A 193 -40.29 56.27 -32.09
CA SER A 193 -39.38 57.31 -31.59
C SER A 193 -38.44 57.82 -32.69
N ASP A 194 -37.91 59.03 -32.49
CA ASP A 194 -36.81 59.56 -33.28
C ASP A 194 -35.53 58.72 -33.10
N ALA A 195 -34.65 58.78 -34.10
CA ALA A 195 -33.37 58.07 -34.07
C ALA A 195 -32.49 58.53 -32.89
N GLY A 196 -32.06 57.57 -32.07
CA GLY A 196 -31.18 57.82 -30.92
C GLY A 196 -31.88 58.38 -29.68
N PHE A 197 -33.20 58.58 -29.70
CA PHE A 197 -33.95 59.03 -28.54
C PHE A 197 -34.10 57.89 -27.51
N THR A 198 -33.81 58.21 -26.24
CA THR A 198 -34.10 57.39 -25.07
C THR A 198 -34.67 58.29 -23.97
N GLY A 199 -35.62 57.77 -23.19
CA GLY A 199 -36.38 58.54 -22.20
C GLY A 199 -37.89 58.50 -22.47
N ASN A 200 -38.64 59.32 -21.73
CA ASN A 200 -40.10 59.39 -21.87
C ASN A 200 -40.50 60.42 -22.93
N ASP A 201 -41.43 60.03 -23.79
CA ASP A 201 -42.08 60.89 -24.77
C ASP A 201 -43.59 60.91 -24.51
N THR A 202 -44.26 62.02 -24.81
CA THR A 202 -45.67 62.21 -24.42
C THR A 202 -46.48 62.90 -25.50
N PHE A 203 -47.71 62.43 -25.72
CA PHE A 203 -48.71 63.12 -26.53
C PHE A 203 -50.09 63.11 -25.85
N THR A 204 -51.04 63.89 -26.36
CA THR A 204 -52.43 63.94 -25.86
C THR A 204 -53.41 63.49 -26.93
N TYR A 205 -54.56 62.97 -26.51
CA TYR A 205 -55.72 62.68 -27.36
C TYR A 205 -57.01 63.18 -26.70
N THR A 206 -58.03 63.47 -27.50
CA THR A 206 -59.35 63.93 -27.03
C THR A 206 -60.44 63.00 -27.56
N ILE A 207 -61.34 62.56 -26.68
CA ILE A 207 -62.49 61.72 -27.02
C ILE A 207 -63.79 62.52 -27.11
N SER A 208 -64.79 61.99 -27.81
CA SER A 208 -66.16 62.49 -27.82
C SER A 208 -67.19 61.36 -27.86
N ASP A 209 -68.31 61.58 -27.16
CA ASP A 209 -69.52 60.73 -27.13
C ASP A 209 -70.44 60.92 -28.37
N GLY A 210 -70.10 61.86 -29.26
CA GLY A 210 -70.92 62.22 -30.42
C GLY A 210 -72.15 63.08 -30.11
N ASN A 211 -72.43 63.35 -28.83
CA ASN A 211 -73.54 64.17 -28.33
C ASN A 211 -73.08 65.55 -27.82
N GLY A 212 -71.79 65.82 -27.91
CA GLY A 212 -71.18 67.14 -27.68
C GLY A 212 -70.33 67.21 -26.41
N ASN A 213 -70.21 66.12 -25.67
CA ASN A 213 -69.27 66.01 -24.56
C ASN A 213 -67.91 65.52 -25.08
N THR A 214 -66.84 66.05 -24.49
CA THR A 214 -65.45 65.74 -24.86
C THR A 214 -64.54 65.78 -23.64
N ASP A 215 -63.53 64.91 -23.58
CA ASP A 215 -62.48 64.95 -22.56
C ASP A 215 -61.10 64.60 -23.16
N THR A 216 -60.00 65.00 -22.49
CA THR A 216 -58.62 64.91 -23.00
C THR A 216 -57.68 64.22 -22.02
N ALA A 217 -56.90 63.24 -22.50
CA ALA A 217 -55.91 62.50 -21.72
C ALA A 217 -54.49 62.52 -22.35
N ASN A 218 -53.47 62.17 -21.57
CA ASN A 218 -52.08 62.03 -21.99
C ASN A 218 -51.69 60.56 -22.20
N VAL A 219 -50.86 60.30 -23.19
CA VAL A 219 -50.14 59.04 -23.38
C VAL A 219 -48.66 59.26 -23.10
N THR A 220 -48.07 58.44 -22.22
CA THR A 220 -46.62 58.44 -21.95
C THR A 220 -45.95 57.19 -22.49
N VAL A 221 -44.93 57.34 -23.34
CA VAL A 221 -44.14 56.24 -23.91
C VAL A 221 -42.71 56.28 -23.36
N SER A 222 -42.29 55.23 -22.65
CA SER A 222 -40.90 55.07 -22.20
C SER A 222 -40.05 54.37 -23.26
N VAL A 223 -39.05 55.05 -23.81
CA VAL A 223 -38.18 54.56 -24.90
C VAL A 223 -36.79 54.18 -24.37
N THR A 224 -36.35 52.94 -24.61
CA THR A 224 -35.00 52.45 -24.26
C THR A 224 -34.15 52.10 -25.49
N SER A 225 -32.82 52.15 -25.34
CA SER A 225 -31.86 51.88 -26.44
C SER A 225 -32.06 50.48 -27.07
N ASN A 226 -31.83 50.37 -28.37
CA ASN A 226 -31.84 49.11 -29.13
C ASN A 226 -30.45 48.49 -29.35
N ASN A 227 -29.38 49.13 -28.88
CA ASN A 227 -28.02 48.60 -28.89
C ASN A 227 -27.60 48.26 -27.46
N ALA A 228 -27.51 46.98 -27.11
CA ALA A 228 -26.74 46.52 -25.96
C ALA A 228 -25.23 46.62 -26.30
N PRO A 229 -24.34 46.93 -25.35
CA PRO A 229 -22.91 46.81 -25.57
C PRO A 229 -22.54 45.32 -25.69
N LEU A 230 -21.76 44.97 -26.72
CA LEU A 230 -21.13 43.65 -26.84
C LEU A 230 -20.24 43.39 -25.62
N VAL A 231 -20.31 42.19 -25.08
CA VAL A 231 -19.61 41.77 -23.86
C VAL A 231 -18.56 40.74 -24.25
N ALA A 232 -17.35 40.85 -23.70
CA ALA A 232 -16.32 39.85 -23.96
C ALA A 232 -16.78 38.47 -23.42
N PRO A 233 -16.30 37.37 -24.02
CA PRO A 233 -16.57 36.03 -23.48
C PRO A 233 -15.95 35.86 -22.10
N VAL A 234 -16.33 34.79 -21.41
CA VAL A 234 -15.84 34.40 -20.09
C VAL A 234 -15.14 33.06 -20.21
N ALA A 235 -13.82 33.08 -20.08
CA ALA A 235 -13.00 31.87 -20.03
C ALA A 235 -12.93 31.32 -18.59
N THR A 236 -13.03 30.01 -18.42
CA THR A 236 -13.02 29.34 -17.10
C THR A 236 -11.93 28.29 -17.03
N ASP A 237 -11.12 28.31 -15.96
CA ASP A 237 -10.01 27.38 -15.79
C ASP A 237 -10.43 25.90 -15.91
N ASP A 238 -9.56 25.11 -16.55
CA ASP A 238 -9.71 23.68 -16.78
C ASP A 238 -8.67 22.86 -16.04
N THR A 239 -8.93 21.54 -15.96
CA THR A 239 -7.98 20.56 -15.42
C THR A 239 -7.87 19.35 -16.34
N ALA A 240 -6.70 18.76 -16.44
CA ALA A 240 -6.47 17.49 -17.14
C ALA A 240 -5.37 16.68 -16.46
N ASN A 241 -5.29 15.39 -16.78
CA ASN A 241 -4.23 14.49 -16.33
C ASN A 241 -3.71 13.72 -17.55
N VAL A 242 -2.42 13.42 -17.58
CA VAL A 242 -1.79 12.65 -18.66
C VAL A 242 -0.46 12.05 -18.20
N PRO A 243 -0.11 10.81 -18.55
CA PRO A 243 1.26 10.31 -18.35
C PRO A 243 2.30 11.10 -19.15
N ILE A 244 3.53 11.23 -18.62
CA ILE A 244 4.66 11.95 -19.23
C ILE A 244 4.97 11.52 -20.68
N ASN A 245 4.72 10.24 -21.00
CA ASN A 245 5.00 9.65 -22.31
C ASN A 245 3.81 9.69 -23.29
N ASP A 246 2.69 10.26 -22.88
CA ASP A 246 1.44 10.28 -23.64
C ASP A 246 1.01 11.69 -24.07
N THR A 247 -0.14 11.78 -24.75
CA THR A 247 -0.73 13.06 -25.14
C THR A 247 -2.19 13.12 -24.74
N VAL A 248 -2.64 14.29 -24.26
CA VAL A 248 -4.03 14.51 -23.87
C VAL A 248 -4.71 15.52 -24.78
N THR A 249 -5.97 15.28 -25.11
CA THR A 249 -6.81 16.24 -25.82
C THR A 249 -7.85 16.84 -24.87
N ILE A 250 -7.85 18.17 -24.73
CA ILE A 250 -8.59 18.92 -23.73
C ILE A 250 -9.62 19.80 -24.43
N ASP A 251 -10.89 19.67 -24.07
CA ASP A 251 -11.98 20.51 -24.58
C ASP A 251 -12.19 21.74 -23.69
N VAL A 252 -11.30 22.72 -23.85
CA VAL A 252 -11.29 23.96 -23.05
C VAL A 252 -12.49 24.87 -23.30
N LEU A 253 -13.25 24.66 -24.37
CA LEU A 253 -14.44 25.48 -24.67
C LEU A 253 -15.70 24.94 -23.98
N ALA A 254 -15.63 23.76 -23.34
CA ALA A 254 -16.81 23.09 -22.78
C ALA A 254 -17.44 23.83 -21.58
N ASN A 255 -16.64 24.60 -20.84
CA ASN A 255 -17.02 25.36 -19.65
C ASN A 255 -17.05 26.89 -19.89
N ASP A 256 -16.64 27.35 -21.07
CA ASP A 256 -16.58 28.75 -21.46
C ASP A 256 -17.95 29.26 -21.95
N THR A 257 -18.21 30.56 -21.74
CA THR A 257 -19.50 31.16 -22.10
C THR A 257 -19.35 32.56 -22.71
N ASP A 258 -20.28 32.93 -23.58
CA ASP A 258 -20.44 34.29 -24.11
C ASP A 258 -21.74 34.92 -23.59
N PRO A 259 -21.67 36.04 -22.84
CA PRO A 259 -22.85 36.75 -22.35
C PRO A 259 -23.79 37.28 -23.45
N ASP A 260 -23.33 37.39 -24.70
CA ASP A 260 -24.15 37.76 -25.86
C ASP A 260 -24.91 36.55 -26.47
N GLY A 261 -24.67 35.35 -25.95
CA GLY A 261 -25.45 34.13 -26.21
C GLY A 261 -25.02 33.34 -27.44
N ASP A 262 -23.76 33.47 -27.85
CA ASP A 262 -23.17 32.86 -29.03
C ASP A 262 -21.98 31.94 -28.74
N ASP A 263 -21.96 31.26 -27.59
CA ASP A 263 -20.94 30.28 -27.14
C ASP A 263 -20.43 29.35 -28.28
N ALA A 264 -21.32 28.92 -29.19
CA ALA A 264 -20.98 28.04 -30.31
C ALA A 264 -20.00 28.66 -31.34
N ASN A 265 -19.76 29.96 -31.28
CA ASN A 265 -18.84 30.70 -32.13
C ASN A 265 -17.46 30.93 -31.48
N LEU A 266 -17.31 30.62 -30.19
CA LEU A 266 -16.05 30.78 -29.48
C LEU A 266 -14.94 29.95 -30.13
N LYS A 267 -13.74 30.54 -30.14
CA LYS A 267 -12.53 29.88 -30.68
C LYS A 267 -11.35 30.14 -29.77
N VAL A 268 -10.55 29.11 -29.57
CA VAL A 268 -9.20 29.27 -29.03
C VAL A 268 -8.31 29.88 -30.10
N ILE A 269 -7.67 31.00 -29.78
CA ILE A 269 -6.79 31.74 -30.70
C ILE A 269 -5.31 31.72 -30.28
N ALA A 270 -5.03 31.40 -29.03
CA ALA A 270 -3.69 31.24 -28.49
C ALA A 270 -3.73 30.25 -27.32
N ALA A 271 -2.65 29.47 -27.19
CA ALA A 271 -2.39 28.57 -26.06
C ALA A 271 -0.87 28.51 -25.87
N THR A 272 -0.38 28.56 -24.63
CA THR A 272 1.05 28.50 -24.32
C THR A 272 1.25 27.74 -23.01
N PRO A 273 1.92 26.58 -23.02
CA PRO A 273 2.23 25.84 -21.82
C PRO A 273 3.48 26.42 -21.13
N SER A 274 3.62 26.21 -19.83
CA SER A 274 4.85 26.52 -19.09
C SER A 274 6.01 25.63 -19.54
N GLU A 275 5.75 24.34 -19.77
CA GLU A 275 6.69 23.34 -20.31
C GLU A 275 5.97 22.38 -21.30
N GLY A 276 6.72 21.75 -22.20
CA GLY A 276 6.16 20.88 -23.23
C GLY A 276 5.61 21.61 -24.46
N THR A 277 4.70 20.98 -25.20
CA THR A 277 4.13 21.56 -26.42
C THR A 277 2.61 21.44 -26.48
N VAL A 278 1.96 22.45 -27.06
CA VAL A 278 0.50 22.46 -27.26
C VAL A 278 0.16 22.76 -28.71
N VAL A 279 -0.85 22.07 -29.22
CA VAL A 279 -1.45 22.30 -30.54
C VAL A 279 -2.91 22.67 -30.38
N ILE A 280 -3.32 23.81 -30.95
CA ILE A 280 -4.73 24.19 -31.04
C ILE A 280 -5.34 23.47 -32.25
N ASN A 281 -6.31 22.60 -32.00
CA ASN A 281 -6.99 21.83 -33.02
C ASN A 281 -8.04 22.66 -33.75
N ALA A 282 -8.42 22.21 -34.96
CA ALA A 282 -9.38 22.93 -35.80
C ALA A 282 -10.79 23.01 -35.21
N ASP A 283 -11.12 22.14 -34.25
CA ASP A 283 -12.39 22.10 -33.53
C ASP A 283 -12.38 22.92 -32.23
N GLY A 284 -11.25 23.54 -31.86
CA GLY A 284 -11.11 24.35 -30.65
C GLY A 284 -10.56 23.61 -29.44
N THR A 285 -10.35 22.29 -29.53
CA THR A 285 -9.66 21.53 -28.47
C THR A 285 -8.16 21.80 -28.46
N LEU A 286 -7.49 21.53 -27.35
CA LEU A 286 -6.04 21.56 -27.22
C LEU A 286 -5.49 20.13 -27.19
N THR A 287 -4.47 19.82 -27.99
CA THR A 287 -3.66 18.61 -27.78
C THR A 287 -2.35 19.00 -27.11
N TYR A 288 -2.12 18.50 -25.91
CA TYR A 288 -0.92 18.74 -25.12
C TYR A 288 0.00 17.51 -25.14
N THR A 289 1.30 17.76 -25.25
CA THR A 289 2.38 16.76 -25.14
C THR A 289 3.35 17.25 -24.07
N PRO A 290 3.47 16.53 -22.95
CA PRO A 290 4.40 16.84 -21.87
C PRO A 290 5.87 16.85 -22.30
N ALA A 291 6.71 17.44 -21.46
CA ALA A 291 8.18 17.35 -21.57
C ALA A 291 8.87 17.15 -20.21
N VAL A 292 8.15 17.41 -19.12
CA VAL A 292 8.48 17.14 -17.71
C VAL A 292 7.17 16.74 -17.02
N ASP A 293 7.28 15.98 -15.95
CA ASP A 293 6.26 15.58 -14.97
C ASP A 293 5.75 16.77 -14.12
N GLY A 294 4.77 16.46 -13.27
CA GLY A 294 4.17 17.36 -12.30
C GLY A 294 3.13 18.32 -12.85
N TYR A 295 2.90 19.40 -12.09
CA TYR A 295 1.85 20.37 -12.38
C TYR A 295 2.27 21.38 -13.46
N ILE A 296 1.74 21.21 -14.66
CA ILE A 296 1.92 22.13 -15.79
C ILE A 296 0.74 23.06 -15.95
N THR A 297 1.00 24.33 -16.27
CA THR A 297 -0.04 25.31 -16.61
C THR A 297 -0.04 25.63 -18.10
N ILE A 298 -1.21 25.64 -18.73
CA ILE A 298 -1.42 26.10 -20.11
C ILE A 298 -2.30 27.34 -20.11
N ASP A 299 -1.72 28.51 -20.38
CA ASP A 299 -2.48 29.74 -20.58
C ASP A 299 -3.15 29.69 -21.96
N TYR A 300 -4.48 29.81 -22.03
CA TYR A 300 -5.22 29.88 -23.29
C TYR A 300 -6.07 31.15 -23.42
N THR A 301 -6.37 31.53 -24.66
CA THR A 301 -7.17 32.73 -24.98
C THR A 301 -8.29 32.34 -25.92
N ILE A 302 -9.51 32.66 -25.53
CA ILE A 302 -10.70 32.52 -26.38
C ILE A 302 -11.09 33.84 -27.02
N GLN A 303 -11.78 33.77 -28.16
CA GLN A 303 -12.29 34.91 -28.89
C GLN A 303 -13.70 34.63 -29.44
N ASP A 304 -14.57 35.63 -29.32
CA ASP A 304 -15.92 35.65 -29.89
C ASP A 304 -15.94 36.06 -31.37
N GLU A 305 -17.13 36.14 -31.99
CA GLU A 305 -17.24 36.56 -33.40
C GLU A 305 -16.95 38.05 -33.64
N ASP A 306 -17.05 38.87 -32.59
CA ASP A 306 -16.82 40.31 -32.60
C ASP A 306 -15.36 40.71 -32.33
N GLY A 307 -14.52 39.73 -31.99
CA GLY A 307 -13.09 39.87 -31.75
C GLY A 307 -12.70 40.21 -30.31
N LEU A 308 -13.63 40.17 -29.36
CA LEU A 308 -13.33 40.33 -27.93
C LEU A 308 -12.75 39.02 -27.39
N THR A 309 -11.94 39.12 -26.33
CA THR A 309 -11.14 37.99 -25.84
C THR A 309 -11.14 37.91 -24.33
N ASP A 310 -11.00 36.71 -23.80
CA ASP A 310 -10.72 36.44 -22.39
C ASP A 310 -9.70 35.29 -22.27
N THR A 311 -9.09 35.16 -21.10
CA THR A 311 -8.02 34.18 -20.85
C THR A 311 -8.27 33.36 -19.60
N ALA A 312 -7.96 32.07 -19.65
CA ALA A 312 -7.97 31.17 -18.52
C ALA A 312 -6.80 30.19 -18.62
N THR A 313 -6.68 29.31 -17.64
CA THR A 313 -5.58 28.36 -17.49
C THR A 313 -6.09 26.93 -17.49
N VAL A 314 -5.34 26.02 -18.13
CA VAL A 314 -5.49 24.58 -17.89
C VAL A 314 -4.39 24.16 -16.92
N THR A 315 -4.75 23.53 -15.81
CA THR A 315 -3.79 22.83 -14.94
C THR A 315 -3.73 21.37 -15.36
N VAL A 316 -2.59 20.92 -15.85
CA VAL A 316 -2.35 19.54 -16.26
C VAL A 316 -1.45 18.88 -15.22
N LEU A 317 -1.92 17.80 -14.60
CA LEU A 317 -1.08 16.91 -13.80
C LEU A 317 -0.44 15.89 -14.72
N VAL A 318 0.89 15.84 -14.74
CA VAL A 318 1.66 14.93 -15.56
C VAL A 318 2.32 13.89 -14.67
N ASN A 319 1.81 12.65 -14.70
CA ASN A 319 2.33 11.55 -13.88
C ASN A 319 3.48 10.86 -14.61
N ASP A 320 4.49 10.43 -13.88
CA ASP A 320 5.60 9.62 -14.38
C ASP A 320 5.49 8.14 -13.99
N GLY A 321 4.58 7.80 -13.06
CA GLY A 321 4.28 6.43 -12.64
C GLY A 321 5.36 5.85 -11.72
N ILE A 322 6.07 6.71 -10.99
CA ILE A 322 7.04 6.37 -9.95
C ILE A 322 6.48 6.89 -8.62
N VAL A 323 6.57 6.10 -7.55
CA VAL A 323 6.21 6.55 -6.20
C VAL A 323 7.43 7.21 -5.57
N GLU A 324 7.40 8.54 -5.45
CA GLU A 324 8.52 9.34 -4.95
C GLU A 324 8.38 9.69 -3.45
N GLY A 325 9.42 9.39 -2.68
CA GLY A 325 9.64 9.82 -1.30
C GLY A 325 10.08 11.29 -1.18
N THR A 326 10.61 11.65 -0.03
CA THR A 326 11.22 12.95 0.25
C THR A 326 12.60 12.76 0.86
N GLY A 327 13.42 13.81 0.92
CA GLY A 327 14.74 13.72 1.56
C GLY A 327 14.69 13.68 3.10
N GLY A 328 13.79 12.91 3.69
CA GLY A 328 13.82 12.56 5.10
C GLY A 328 12.73 11.57 5.45
N ASP A 329 12.85 10.95 6.62
CA ASP A 329 12.18 9.72 7.04
C ASP A 329 10.70 9.60 6.60
N ASP A 330 10.46 8.76 5.60
CA ASP A 330 9.17 8.47 4.98
C ASP A 330 8.68 7.05 5.31
N LEU A 331 7.36 6.91 5.33
CA LEU A 331 6.69 5.60 5.38
C LEU A 331 5.92 5.46 4.07
N ILE A 332 6.50 4.73 3.13
CA ILE A 332 5.93 4.46 1.82
C ILE A 332 5.16 3.14 1.93
N ASP A 333 3.84 3.25 1.90
CA ASP A 333 2.90 2.12 1.88
C ASP A 333 1.74 2.46 0.92
N THR A 334 0.79 1.54 0.74
CA THR A 334 -0.44 1.77 -0.05
C THR A 334 -1.31 2.98 0.38
N ASN A 335 -1.00 3.66 1.49
CA ASN A 335 -1.65 4.90 1.93
C ASN A 335 -0.74 6.13 1.83
N TYR A 336 0.47 5.98 1.30
CA TYR A 336 1.38 7.09 1.06
C TYR A 336 0.78 8.06 0.06
N THR A 337 0.85 9.36 0.37
CA THR A 337 0.33 10.45 -0.47
C THR A 337 1.32 11.61 -0.54
N GLY A 338 2.60 11.33 -0.26
CA GLY A 338 3.67 12.33 -0.29
C GLY A 338 4.14 12.63 -1.71
N ASP A 339 3.90 11.70 -2.62
CA ASP A 339 4.19 11.78 -4.05
C ASP A 339 3.68 13.09 -4.68
N PRO A 340 4.53 13.85 -5.40
CA PRO A 340 4.14 15.14 -5.97
C PRO A 340 3.10 15.04 -7.09
N GLU A 341 3.11 13.94 -7.83
CA GLU A 341 2.25 13.61 -8.97
C GLU A 341 0.99 12.83 -8.54
N GLY A 342 0.99 12.34 -7.30
CA GLY A 342 -0.06 11.54 -6.68
C GLY A 342 -0.05 10.07 -7.11
N ASP A 343 1.09 9.56 -7.58
CA ASP A 343 1.32 8.15 -7.85
C ASP A 343 1.39 7.38 -6.51
N MET A 344 0.92 6.13 -6.49
CA MET A 344 0.70 5.38 -5.25
C MET A 344 0.99 3.88 -5.42
N VAL A 345 1.55 3.28 -4.38
CA VAL A 345 1.73 1.83 -4.28
C VAL A 345 0.40 1.07 -4.48
N ASP A 346 0.41 -0.01 -5.27
CA ASP A 346 -0.72 -0.86 -5.68
C ASP A 346 -1.90 -0.08 -6.31
N ALA A 347 -1.65 1.07 -6.93
CA ALA A 347 -2.71 1.87 -7.56
C ALA A 347 -2.89 1.57 -9.06
N GLY A 348 -1.98 0.78 -9.65
CA GLY A 348 -1.93 0.47 -11.06
C GLY A 348 -1.76 1.73 -11.92
N ASP A 349 -0.99 2.69 -11.41
CA ASP A 349 -0.60 3.93 -12.08
C ASP A 349 0.82 3.89 -12.68
N ASN A 350 1.59 2.81 -12.47
CA ASN A 350 2.80 2.52 -13.25
C ASN A 350 2.52 2.54 -14.76
N ILE A 351 3.36 3.26 -15.52
CA ILE A 351 3.23 3.48 -16.96
C ILE A 351 4.31 2.81 -17.80
N PHE A 352 5.25 2.09 -17.17
CA PHE A 352 6.41 1.52 -17.83
C PHE A 352 6.05 0.26 -18.64
N PRO A 353 6.48 0.15 -19.91
CA PRO A 353 6.10 -0.99 -20.75
C PRO A 353 6.75 -2.29 -20.29
N GLY A 354 5.93 -3.26 -19.87
CA GLY A 354 6.40 -4.61 -19.51
C GLY A 354 6.03 -5.00 -18.09
N LYS A 355 5.84 -4.00 -17.23
CA LYS A 355 5.30 -4.12 -15.88
C LYS A 355 3.85 -4.64 -15.91
N GLY A 356 3.57 -5.60 -15.06
CA GLY A 356 2.28 -6.21 -14.76
C GLY A 356 1.34 -5.27 -14.00
N PRO A 357 0.20 -5.78 -13.53
CA PRO A 357 -0.64 -5.06 -12.58
C PRO A 357 0.09 -4.97 -11.25
N ASP A 358 0.07 -3.78 -10.67
CA ASP A 358 0.55 -3.49 -9.32
C ASP A 358 2.09 -3.61 -9.17
N ASP A 359 2.82 -4.07 -10.20
CA ASP A 359 4.26 -3.80 -10.32
C ASP A 359 4.55 -2.29 -10.30
N ASP A 360 5.21 -1.82 -9.25
CA ASP A 360 5.53 -0.42 -9.00
C ASP A 360 7.02 -0.12 -9.22
N ILE A 361 7.34 1.17 -9.15
CA ILE A 361 8.72 1.69 -9.08
C ILE A 361 8.71 2.71 -7.95
N ILE A 362 9.56 2.53 -6.95
CA ILE A 362 9.58 3.32 -5.72
C ILE A 362 10.97 3.92 -5.54
N GLU A 363 11.06 5.24 -5.41
CA GLU A 363 12.29 5.97 -5.09
C GLU A 363 12.08 6.75 -3.79
N SER A 364 12.65 6.30 -2.65
CA SER A 364 12.41 6.97 -1.36
C SER A 364 13.32 8.19 -1.11
N TYR A 365 14.55 8.15 -1.64
CA TYR A 365 15.60 9.18 -1.49
C TYR A 365 16.22 9.21 -0.09
N GLU A 366 17.06 10.22 0.21
CA GLU A 366 17.75 10.35 1.52
C GLU A 366 16.78 10.26 2.72
N GLY A 367 17.13 9.55 3.79
CA GLY A 367 16.35 9.49 5.03
C GLY A 367 16.31 8.07 5.61
N ASP A 368 15.90 7.92 6.88
CA ASP A 368 15.65 6.58 7.44
C ASP A 368 14.22 6.15 7.03
N ASP A 369 14.08 5.56 5.86
CA ASP A 369 12.79 5.27 5.25
C ASP A 369 12.26 3.86 5.60
N THR A 370 10.96 3.69 5.44
CA THR A 370 10.33 2.37 5.50
C THR A 370 9.42 2.19 4.30
N VAL A 371 9.75 1.22 3.45
CA VAL A 371 9.03 0.93 2.21
C VAL A 371 8.32 -0.42 2.31
N TYR A 372 7.05 -0.44 1.93
CA TYR A 372 6.25 -1.64 1.67
C TYR A 372 5.87 -1.62 0.20
N ALA A 373 6.46 -2.51 -0.61
CA ALA A 373 6.37 -2.48 -2.06
C ALA A 373 5.04 -3.04 -2.58
N GLY A 374 4.51 -4.12 -2.00
CA GLY A 374 3.10 -4.49 -2.15
C GLY A 374 2.87 -5.78 -2.95
N ASP A 375 1.85 -5.78 -3.80
CA ASP A 375 1.56 -6.92 -4.68
C ASP A 375 2.20 -6.63 -6.06
N GLY A 376 3.14 -7.41 -6.57
CA GLY A 376 3.66 -7.27 -7.94
C GLY A 376 5.18 -7.31 -8.02
N ASP A 377 5.73 -7.33 -9.24
CA ASP A 377 7.19 -7.34 -9.44
C ASP A 377 7.75 -5.90 -9.33
N ASP A 378 8.17 -5.51 -8.14
CA ASP A 378 8.50 -4.13 -7.78
C ASP A 378 9.97 -3.77 -8.03
N ASP A 379 10.25 -2.47 -8.11
CA ASP A 379 11.61 -1.91 -8.27
C ASP A 379 11.78 -0.80 -7.23
N VAL A 380 12.54 -1.07 -6.17
CA VAL A 380 12.66 -0.22 -4.99
C VAL A 380 14.09 0.29 -4.87
N THR A 381 14.24 1.61 -4.71
CA THR A 381 15.52 2.25 -4.41
C THR A 381 15.36 3.20 -3.23
N THR A 382 16.21 3.07 -2.20
CA THR A 382 16.10 3.89 -0.99
C THR A 382 17.21 4.94 -0.85
N GLY A 383 18.48 4.60 -1.10
CA GLY A 383 19.60 5.56 -1.07
C GLY A 383 20.05 5.89 0.37
N ASP A 384 20.80 6.99 0.60
CA ASP A 384 21.42 7.25 1.91
C ASP A 384 20.42 7.25 3.11
N GLY A 385 20.67 6.44 4.13
CA GLY A 385 19.96 6.37 5.40
C GLY A 385 19.74 4.92 5.86
N ALA A 386 19.44 4.72 7.15
CA ALA A 386 19.16 3.37 7.67
C ALA A 386 17.73 2.94 7.30
N ASP A 387 17.59 2.26 6.17
CA ASP A 387 16.30 1.98 5.56
C ASP A 387 15.72 0.63 5.99
N THR A 388 14.41 0.48 5.76
CA THR A 388 13.73 -0.81 5.93
C THR A 388 12.81 -1.07 4.76
N VAL A 389 13.11 -2.10 3.97
CA VAL A 389 12.34 -2.47 2.77
C VAL A 389 11.65 -3.82 2.96
N TYR A 390 10.39 -3.89 2.55
CA TYR A 390 9.62 -5.12 2.41
C TYR A 390 9.14 -5.22 0.95
N GLY A 391 9.66 -6.17 0.17
CA GLY A 391 9.20 -6.46 -1.20
C GLY A 391 7.77 -7.02 -1.22
N GLU A 392 7.49 -7.98 -0.34
CA GLU A 392 6.19 -8.65 -0.17
C GLU A 392 5.91 -9.75 -1.23
N ASP A 393 4.96 -9.59 -2.15
CA ASP A 393 4.58 -10.65 -3.12
C ASP A 393 5.05 -10.26 -4.53
N GLY A 394 6.05 -10.92 -5.13
CA GLY A 394 6.53 -10.59 -6.47
C GLY A 394 7.99 -10.97 -6.69
N ASP A 395 8.46 -10.94 -7.94
CA ASP A 395 9.90 -11.02 -8.23
C ASP A 395 10.48 -9.59 -8.15
N ASP A 396 10.96 -9.18 -6.97
CA ASP A 396 11.30 -7.79 -6.66
C ASP A 396 12.76 -7.45 -6.96
N ILE A 397 13.02 -6.18 -7.28
CA ILE A 397 14.36 -5.61 -7.35
C ILE A 397 14.48 -4.57 -6.24
N ILE A 398 15.39 -4.80 -5.30
CA ILE A 398 15.61 -3.94 -4.14
C ILE A 398 17.07 -3.49 -4.12
N ASP A 399 17.27 -2.18 -4.19
CA ASP A 399 18.59 -1.54 -4.20
C ASP A 399 18.62 -0.47 -3.09
N THR A 400 19.15 -0.83 -1.92
CA THR A 400 19.31 0.13 -0.81
C THR A 400 20.69 0.79 -0.80
N SER A 401 21.60 0.37 -1.68
CA SER A 401 22.95 0.92 -1.81
C SER A 401 22.99 2.44 -2.00
N ALA A 402 23.94 3.08 -1.32
CA ALA A 402 24.14 4.52 -1.33
C ALA A 402 25.29 4.94 -2.29
N PRO A 403 25.20 6.09 -2.98
CA PRO A 403 26.30 6.58 -3.82
C PRO A 403 27.60 6.93 -3.07
N THR A 404 27.65 6.85 -1.74
CA THR A 404 28.81 7.21 -0.90
C THR A 404 29.33 6.14 0.04
N GLU A 405 29.40 4.90 -0.44
CA GLU A 405 29.97 3.74 0.28
C GLU A 405 31.34 4.03 0.96
N ALA A 406 31.40 3.79 2.27
CA ALA A 406 32.61 3.67 3.09
C ALA A 406 32.67 2.27 3.72
N SER A 407 33.77 1.92 4.40
CA SER A 407 33.85 0.63 5.11
C SER A 407 34.41 0.85 6.51
N ASP A 408 33.82 0.18 7.49
CA ASP A 408 34.29 0.05 8.88
C ASP A 408 35.70 -0.54 8.97
N TYR A 409 36.06 -1.35 7.98
CA TYR A 409 37.37 -1.98 7.86
C TYR A 409 38.36 -1.18 7.02
N GLY A 410 37.95 -0.01 6.52
CA GLY A 410 38.75 0.91 5.73
C GLY A 410 40.03 1.43 6.42
N PHE A 411 40.89 2.08 5.64
CA PHE A 411 42.13 2.68 6.14
C PHE A 411 41.99 4.19 6.30
N ALA A 412 42.25 4.69 7.52
CA ALA A 412 42.28 6.13 7.75
C ALA A 412 43.37 6.82 6.88
N PRO A 413 43.09 7.99 6.28
CA PRO A 413 44.06 8.71 5.45
C PRO A 413 45.42 8.96 6.15
N GLY A 414 46.46 8.26 5.70
CA GLY A 414 47.82 8.39 6.21
C GLY A 414 48.24 7.33 7.23
N GLU A 415 47.44 6.28 7.41
CA GLU A 415 47.83 5.06 8.11
C GLU A 415 49.05 4.38 7.45
N THR A 416 49.84 3.67 8.25
CA THR A 416 51.00 2.92 7.78
C THR A 416 50.79 1.44 8.02
N VAL A 417 50.41 0.71 6.97
CA VAL A 417 50.38 -0.76 6.98
C VAL A 417 51.83 -1.29 6.92
N PRO A 418 52.30 -2.05 7.93
CA PRO A 418 53.63 -2.66 7.91
C PRO A 418 53.79 -3.64 6.76
N ASN A 419 54.92 -3.61 6.05
CA ASN A 419 55.26 -4.48 4.91
C ASN A 419 54.47 -4.25 3.60
N TRP A 420 53.48 -3.35 3.58
CA TRP A 420 52.80 -2.98 2.34
C TRP A 420 53.72 -2.22 1.36
N PRO A 421 53.83 -2.63 0.09
CA PRO A 421 54.80 -2.07 -0.86
C PRO A 421 54.56 -0.59 -1.19
N PHE A 422 53.34 -0.08 -0.94
CA PHE A 422 52.95 1.29 -1.24
C PHE A 422 52.79 2.21 -0.01
N SER A 423 53.27 1.79 1.17
CA SER A 423 53.18 2.62 2.39
C SER A 423 54.05 3.91 2.34
N PRO A 424 53.52 5.10 2.70
CA PRO A 424 52.16 5.35 3.18
C PRO A 424 51.13 5.37 2.04
N LEU A 425 49.95 4.81 2.30
CA LEU A 425 48.85 4.70 1.35
C LEU A 425 48.38 6.08 0.87
N THR A 426 47.97 6.19 -0.40
CA THR A 426 47.38 7.44 -0.94
C THR A 426 45.85 7.36 -0.95
N PRO A 427 45.09 8.47 -0.81
CA PRO A 427 43.62 8.46 -0.72
C PRO A 427 42.86 7.96 -1.96
N ALA A 428 43.56 7.51 -3.00
CA ALA A 428 42.96 6.91 -4.20
C ALA A 428 43.18 5.38 -4.21
N GLN A 429 43.57 4.82 -3.07
CA GLN A 429 43.95 3.42 -2.85
C GLN A 429 43.35 2.94 -1.50
N LEU A 430 42.30 3.61 -1.02
CA LEU A 430 41.66 3.37 0.28
C LEU A 430 40.15 3.48 0.07
N VAL A 431 39.39 2.50 0.54
CA VAL A 431 38.03 2.73 1.00
C VAL A 431 38.14 3.61 2.25
N PRO A 432 37.43 4.76 2.31
CA PRO A 432 37.43 5.61 3.49
C PRO A 432 36.98 4.80 4.72
N ASP A 433 37.69 4.98 5.84
CA ASP A 433 37.24 4.57 7.18
C ASP A 433 35.87 5.22 7.44
N ASP A 434 34.84 4.40 7.62
CA ASP A 434 33.58 4.86 8.16
C ASP A 434 33.79 5.36 9.60
N LEU A 435 33.10 6.44 9.97
CA LEU A 435 33.18 7.02 11.31
C LEU A 435 31.91 6.85 12.14
N ASP A 436 30.85 6.28 11.56
CA ASP A 436 29.51 6.11 12.11
C ASP A 436 28.84 4.84 11.52
N GLU A 437 29.34 3.68 11.98
CA GLU A 437 28.97 2.25 11.74
C GLU A 437 27.45 1.87 11.81
N ASP A 438 26.53 2.84 11.83
CA ASP A 438 25.08 2.65 12.02
C ASP A 438 24.25 3.63 11.15
N ASN A 439 24.85 4.36 10.20
CA ASN A 439 24.15 5.45 9.48
C ASN A 439 23.47 5.05 8.18
N ASP A 440 23.90 3.94 7.59
CA ASP A 440 23.33 3.28 6.40
C ASP A 440 22.94 1.82 6.68
N LYS A 441 23.01 1.36 7.94
CA LYS A 441 22.56 0.01 8.31
C LYS A 441 21.10 -0.27 7.91
N ASP A 442 20.94 -1.05 6.87
CA ASP A 442 19.68 -1.39 6.23
C ASP A 442 19.05 -2.66 6.78
N THR A 443 17.76 -2.81 6.49
CA THR A 443 17.04 -4.06 6.73
C THR A 443 16.12 -4.37 5.55
N VAL A 444 16.44 -5.41 4.80
CA VAL A 444 15.70 -5.82 3.60
C VAL A 444 15.02 -7.17 3.81
N PHE A 445 13.73 -7.22 3.48
CA PHE A 445 12.96 -8.45 3.37
C PHE A 445 12.45 -8.56 1.92
N GLY A 446 12.95 -9.51 1.13
CA GLY A 446 12.49 -9.76 -0.24
C GLY A 446 11.02 -10.18 -0.24
N GLY A 447 10.73 -11.35 0.32
CA GLY A 447 9.38 -11.81 0.55
C GLY A 447 9.08 -13.07 -0.23
N ALA A 448 8.25 -12.98 -1.26
CA ALA A 448 7.80 -14.12 -2.03
C ALA A 448 7.92 -13.91 -3.54
N GLY A 449 8.91 -14.52 -4.15
CA GLY A 449 9.23 -14.50 -5.58
C GLY A 449 10.74 -14.58 -5.73
N ASP A 450 11.23 -14.58 -6.97
CA ASP A 450 12.68 -14.65 -7.22
C ASP A 450 13.26 -13.23 -7.12
N ASP A 451 13.73 -12.83 -5.93
CA ASP A 451 14.11 -11.45 -5.62
C ASP A 451 15.56 -11.13 -5.99
N THR A 452 15.86 -9.87 -6.29
CA THR A 452 17.22 -9.34 -6.48
C THR A 452 17.48 -8.23 -5.48
N ILE A 453 18.38 -8.48 -4.54
CA ILE A 453 18.67 -7.58 -3.43
C ILE A 453 20.13 -7.13 -3.49
N THR A 454 20.35 -5.83 -3.45
CA THR A 454 21.67 -5.21 -3.28
C THR A 454 21.60 -4.21 -2.13
N THR A 455 22.49 -4.38 -1.17
CA THR A 455 22.68 -3.45 -0.05
C THR A 455 24.04 -2.74 -0.14
N GLY A 456 24.36 -1.90 0.84
CA GLY A 456 25.36 -0.83 0.72
C GLY A 456 26.54 -0.99 1.66
N ASP A 457 26.79 0.03 2.46
CA ASP A 457 27.73 0.04 3.58
C ASP A 457 27.03 -0.12 4.93
N ASP A 458 27.83 -0.44 5.96
CA ASP A 458 27.40 -0.85 7.30
C ASP A 458 26.86 -2.31 7.40
N ASP A 459 26.78 -2.84 8.62
CA ASP A 459 26.31 -4.21 8.93
C ASP A 459 24.82 -4.36 8.57
N ASP A 460 24.51 -4.85 7.38
CA ASP A 460 23.15 -4.94 6.86
C ASP A 460 22.43 -6.23 7.30
N VAL A 461 21.09 -6.21 7.26
CA VAL A 461 20.27 -7.39 7.56
C VAL A 461 19.37 -7.72 6.39
N ILE A 462 19.59 -8.88 5.77
CA ILE A 462 18.88 -9.32 4.57
C ILE A 462 18.19 -10.67 4.81
N ASP A 463 16.93 -10.76 4.37
CA ASP A 463 16.12 -11.98 4.35
C ASP A 463 15.44 -12.08 2.98
N GLY A 464 15.95 -12.96 2.10
CA GLY A 464 15.44 -13.16 0.74
C GLY A 464 13.98 -13.66 0.75
N GLY A 465 13.73 -14.71 1.52
CA GLY A 465 12.38 -15.16 1.83
C GLY A 465 12.01 -16.46 1.13
N THR A 466 11.21 -16.41 0.07
CA THR A 466 10.87 -17.60 -0.71
C THR A 466 10.98 -17.32 -2.19
N GLY A 467 11.62 -18.21 -2.95
CA GLY A 467 11.94 -18.02 -4.36
C GLY A 467 13.43 -18.26 -4.56
N ASP A 468 13.88 -18.27 -5.81
CA ASP A 468 15.31 -18.42 -6.11
C ASP A 468 15.94 -17.00 -6.10
N ASP A 469 16.46 -16.56 -4.95
CA ASP A 469 16.87 -15.17 -4.71
C ASP A 469 18.32 -14.89 -5.15
N THR A 470 18.61 -13.63 -5.47
CA THR A 470 19.95 -13.12 -5.79
C THR A 470 20.31 -11.99 -4.84
N ILE A 471 21.29 -12.21 -3.95
CA ILE A 471 21.64 -11.31 -2.86
C ILE A 471 23.11 -10.88 -2.96
N ASP A 472 23.37 -9.59 -2.78
CA ASP A 472 24.69 -8.97 -2.66
C ASP A 472 24.69 -8.09 -1.40
N GLY A 473 25.40 -8.53 -0.34
CA GLY A 473 25.44 -7.88 0.98
C GLY A 473 26.22 -6.57 1.01
N GLY A 474 27.22 -6.44 0.16
CA GLY A 474 27.95 -5.18 0.00
C GLY A 474 29.19 -5.10 0.90
N LEU A 475 29.26 -4.10 1.77
CA LEU A 475 30.41 -3.81 2.60
C LEU A 475 30.08 -3.95 4.10
N ASP A 476 31.06 -4.43 4.84
CA ASP A 476 31.06 -4.62 6.29
C ASP A 476 30.31 -5.90 6.73
N ASP A 477 30.20 -6.12 8.05
CA ASP A 477 29.80 -7.44 8.56
C ASP A 477 28.29 -7.68 8.41
N ASP A 478 27.86 -8.38 7.37
CA ASP A 478 26.45 -8.53 7.05
C ASP A 478 25.80 -9.76 7.68
N THR A 479 24.47 -9.69 7.87
CA THR A 479 23.65 -10.85 8.23
C THR A 479 22.69 -11.18 7.10
N ILE A 480 22.94 -12.29 6.40
CA ILE A 480 22.19 -12.69 5.21
C ILE A 480 21.46 -14.02 5.44
N THR A 481 20.17 -14.06 5.13
CA THR A 481 19.35 -15.27 5.08
C THR A 481 18.78 -15.41 3.66
N GLY A 482 19.09 -16.52 2.97
CA GLY A 482 18.52 -16.86 1.65
C GLY A 482 17.03 -17.17 1.76
N GLY A 483 16.69 -18.36 2.25
CA GLY A 483 15.30 -18.70 2.59
C GLY A 483 14.85 -20.03 2.01
N GLU A 484 13.68 -20.06 1.35
CA GLU A 484 13.22 -21.23 0.59
C GLU A 484 13.50 -21.02 -0.91
N GLY A 485 14.36 -21.81 -1.55
CA GLY A 485 14.63 -21.74 -2.98
C GLY A 485 16.11 -21.92 -3.29
N ASP A 486 16.49 -22.05 -4.56
CA ASP A 486 17.89 -22.22 -4.94
C ASP A 486 18.56 -20.82 -5.05
N ASP A 487 19.19 -20.35 -3.98
CA ASP A 487 19.64 -18.96 -3.85
C ASP A 487 21.07 -18.73 -4.37
N TYR A 488 21.35 -17.49 -4.79
CA TYR A 488 22.68 -17.00 -5.14
C TYR A 488 23.09 -15.85 -4.24
N ILE A 489 24.06 -16.09 -3.34
CA ILE A 489 24.42 -15.15 -2.28
C ILE A 489 25.90 -14.75 -2.40
N ILE A 490 26.14 -13.45 -2.30
CA ILE A 490 27.47 -12.84 -2.12
C ILE A 490 27.43 -12.10 -0.79
N GLY A 491 28.31 -12.46 0.16
CA GLY A 491 28.51 -11.73 1.41
C GLY A 491 29.09 -10.35 1.11
N GLY A 492 30.32 -10.32 0.61
CA GLY A 492 30.93 -9.08 0.12
C GLY A 492 32.28 -8.83 0.76
N HIS A 493 32.47 -7.66 1.37
CA HIS A 493 33.60 -7.41 2.28
C HIS A 493 33.06 -7.46 3.70
N GLY A 494 33.79 -8.05 4.64
CA GLY A 494 33.32 -8.10 6.02
C GLY A 494 33.37 -9.53 6.54
N SER A 495 33.14 -9.69 7.84
CA SER A 495 33.02 -11.00 8.47
C SER A 495 31.54 -11.37 8.55
N ASP A 496 31.05 -11.99 7.48
CA ASP A 496 29.63 -12.15 7.23
C ASP A 496 29.04 -13.36 7.95
N THR A 497 27.74 -13.28 8.27
CA THR A 497 26.95 -14.41 8.74
C THR A 497 25.89 -14.75 7.70
N ILE A 498 26.07 -15.89 7.03
CA ILE A 498 25.22 -16.29 5.89
C ILE A 498 24.52 -17.63 6.18
N GLU A 499 23.19 -17.66 6.05
CA GLU A 499 22.36 -18.87 6.12
C GLU A 499 21.57 -19.06 4.80
N GLY A 500 21.93 -20.08 3.99
CA GLY A 500 21.21 -20.43 2.74
C GLY A 500 19.79 -20.95 3.01
N ASN A 501 19.66 -21.91 3.93
CA ASN A 501 18.42 -22.58 4.35
C ASN A 501 17.93 -23.71 3.42
N ASP A 502 16.76 -23.63 2.80
CA ASP A 502 16.13 -24.74 2.07
C ASP A 502 16.37 -24.55 0.56
N GLY A 503 17.21 -25.35 -0.10
CA GLY A 503 17.46 -25.20 -1.55
C GLY A 503 18.86 -25.65 -1.97
N ASP A 504 19.12 -25.80 -3.27
CA ASP A 504 20.50 -26.04 -3.75
C ASP A 504 21.21 -24.68 -3.96
N ASP A 505 21.84 -24.13 -2.92
CA ASP A 505 22.34 -22.75 -2.90
C ASP A 505 23.76 -22.59 -3.50
N GLU A 506 24.11 -21.37 -3.95
CA GLU A 506 25.47 -20.98 -4.31
C GLU A 506 25.89 -19.73 -3.54
N ILE A 507 26.77 -19.92 -2.55
CA ILE A 507 27.17 -18.92 -1.56
C ILE A 507 28.65 -18.60 -1.69
N TRP A 508 28.95 -17.30 -1.74
CA TRP A 508 30.30 -16.74 -1.72
C TRP A 508 30.41 -15.89 -0.45
N GLY A 509 31.34 -16.22 0.44
CA GLY A 509 31.65 -15.39 1.62
C GLY A 509 32.16 -14.03 1.20
N GLY A 510 33.30 -14.02 0.50
CA GLY A 510 33.78 -12.83 -0.20
C GLY A 510 33.14 -12.53 -1.57
N LEU A 511 33.90 -11.88 -2.46
CA LEU A 511 33.41 -11.45 -3.78
C LEU A 511 33.04 -12.59 -4.74
N GLY A 512 31.84 -12.53 -5.33
CA GLY A 512 31.37 -13.48 -6.34
C GLY A 512 32.02 -13.34 -7.74
N PRO A 513 31.91 -14.35 -8.62
CA PRO A 513 32.54 -14.37 -9.95
C PRO A 513 31.97 -13.36 -10.98
N ILE A 514 30.88 -12.66 -10.65
CA ILE A 514 30.09 -11.88 -11.62
C ILE A 514 30.20 -10.35 -11.44
N THR A 515 30.89 -9.83 -10.42
CA THR A 515 30.95 -8.38 -10.19
C THR A 515 32.30 -7.77 -10.63
N PRO A 516 32.30 -6.67 -11.40
CA PRO A 516 33.41 -5.74 -11.46
C PRO A 516 33.10 -4.63 -10.45
N ASP A 517 33.23 -4.91 -9.16
CA ASP A 517 33.10 -3.84 -8.17
C ASP A 517 34.22 -2.80 -8.39
N ILE A 518 33.84 -1.52 -8.30
CA ILE A 518 34.73 -0.37 -8.38
C ILE A 518 35.58 -0.23 -7.11
N LEU A 519 35.21 -0.94 -6.03
CA LEU A 519 35.88 -1.04 -4.73
C LEU A 519 36.58 -2.40 -4.52
N ASP A 520 36.96 -3.08 -5.62
CA ASP A 520 38.02 -4.10 -5.75
C ASP A 520 39.33 -3.60 -5.10
N LEU A 521 39.36 -3.60 -3.78
CA LEU A 521 40.55 -3.43 -2.98
C LEU A 521 41.21 -4.79 -2.87
N GLU A 522 42.52 -4.76 -3.07
CA GLU A 522 43.42 -5.92 -3.12
C GLU A 522 43.55 -6.68 -1.77
N ASP A 523 42.48 -6.85 -0.99
CA ASP A 523 42.33 -7.89 0.06
C ASP A 523 42.20 -9.25 -0.64
N ASP A 524 41.16 -9.40 -1.44
CA ASP A 524 40.71 -10.66 -2.05
C ASP A 524 41.51 -11.14 -3.28
N ALA A 525 42.69 -10.54 -3.52
CA ALA A 525 43.28 -10.43 -4.85
C ALA A 525 43.21 -11.73 -5.66
N TYR A 526 42.24 -11.79 -6.59
CA TYR A 526 42.05 -12.84 -7.58
C TYR A 526 43.42 -13.32 -8.09
N PRO A 527 43.74 -14.63 -8.08
CA PRO A 527 45.07 -15.11 -8.36
C PRO A 527 45.48 -14.71 -9.77
N VAL A 528 46.36 -13.71 -9.86
CA VAL A 528 46.93 -13.28 -11.14
C VAL A 528 47.94 -14.34 -11.57
N ASP A 529 47.39 -15.27 -12.33
CA ASP A 529 47.97 -16.36 -13.11
C ASP A 529 48.68 -17.53 -12.40
N ASP A 530 48.11 -18.70 -12.64
CA ASP A 530 48.70 -20.06 -12.66
C ASP A 530 49.89 -20.14 -13.66
N TYR A 531 50.89 -19.27 -13.54
CA TYR A 531 52.11 -19.36 -14.34
C TYR A 531 53.43 -19.32 -13.57
N GLY A 532 53.42 -19.25 -12.23
CA GLY A 532 54.61 -19.51 -11.42
C GLY A 532 55.86 -18.73 -11.88
N ASP A 533 55.68 -17.54 -12.46
CA ASP A 533 56.78 -16.66 -12.84
C ASP A 533 56.93 -15.60 -11.77
N ALA A 534 57.88 -15.85 -10.87
CA ALA A 534 58.44 -14.84 -9.99
C ALA A 534 59.24 -13.79 -10.80
N ASP A 535 58.63 -13.11 -11.77
CA ASP A 535 59.25 -11.96 -12.44
C ASP A 535 59.18 -10.73 -11.54
N THR A 536 60.08 -10.72 -10.57
CA THR A 536 60.39 -9.59 -9.68
C THR A 536 60.80 -8.27 -10.39
N ASN A 537 60.69 -8.17 -11.73
CA ASN A 537 60.99 -6.96 -12.50
C ASN A 537 59.83 -6.44 -13.34
N ASP A 538 58.61 -6.98 -13.23
CA ASP A 538 57.42 -6.35 -13.79
C ASP A 538 56.89 -5.27 -12.82
N PRO A 539 56.93 -3.97 -13.17
CA PRO A 539 56.30 -2.92 -12.36
C PRO A 539 54.77 -2.94 -12.38
N LEU A 540 54.16 -3.90 -13.09
CA LEU A 540 52.72 -4.23 -13.10
C LEU A 540 52.46 -5.67 -12.63
N SER A 541 53.46 -6.37 -12.06
CA SER A 541 53.17 -7.59 -11.29
C SER A 541 52.40 -7.21 -10.03
N PRO A 542 51.33 -7.95 -9.69
CA PRO A 542 50.51 -7.65 -8.52
C PRO A 542 51.33 -7.78 -7.24
N ILE A 543 50.80 -7.14 -6.20
CA ILE A 543 51.25 -7.28 -4.83
C ILE A 543 51.37 -8.78 -4.52
N PRO A 544 52.46 -9.24 -3.88
CA PRO A 544 52.54 -10.64 -3.54
C PRO A 544 51.34 -11.06 -2.67
N SER A 545 50.65 -12.12 -3.09
CA SER A 545 49.50 -12.82 -2.50
C SER A 545 49.78 -13.44 -1.11
N PHE A 546 50.46 -12.72 -0.23
CA PHE A 546 50.81 -13.15 1.14
C PHE A 546 50.68 -12.01 2.14
N LEU A 547 50.01 -10.93 1.73
CA LEU A 547 50.00 -9.70 2.48
C LEU A 547 48.60 -9.11 2.43
N ASP A 548 47.60 -9.87 2.87
CA ASP A 548 46.40 -9.26 3.39
C ASP A 548 46.83 -8.28 4.54
N PRO A 549 46.44 -6.99 4.46
CA PRO A 549 46.75 -5.96 5.42
C PRO A 549 45.87 -6.01 6.70
N ARG A 550 44.76 -6.76 6.70
CA ARG A 550 43.76 -6.95 7.78
C ARG A 550 43.33 -8.44 7.85
N PRO A 551 44.11 -9.35 8.46
CA PRO A 551 43.79 -10.80 8.51
C PRO A 551 42.69 -11.15 9.54
N ASP A 552 41.78 -10.22 9.77
CA ASP A 552 40.75 -10.25 10.78
C ASP A 552 39.49 -9.48 10.37
N ASN A 553 39.25 -9.30 9.06
CA ASN A 553 38.07 -8.60 8.53
C ASN A 553 37.23 -9.41 7.54
N GLY A 554 37.66 -10.60 7.06
CA GLY A 554 36.89 -11.48 6.18
C GLY A 554 36.56 -12.85 6.79
N ILE A 555 36.37 -12.95 8.11
CA ILE A 555 36.14 -14.25 8.76
C ILE A 555 34.66 -14.61 8.71
N ASP A 556 34.26 -15.40 7.72
CA ASP A 556 32.86 -15.68 7.44
C ASP A 556 32.34 -16.89 8.24
N GLU A 557 31.07 -16.83 8.67
CA GLU A 557 30.31 -18.00 9.13
C GLU A 557 29.20 -18.32 8.11
N ILE A 558 29.39 -19.37 7.31
CA ILE A 558 28.48 -19.75 6.23
C ILE A 558 27.82 -21.10 6.51
N ARG A 559 26.49 -21.17 6.37
CA ARG A 559 25.70 -22.40 6.43
C ARG A 559 24.89 -22.56 5.16
N GLY A 560 25.11 -23.66 4.43
CA GLY A 560 24.32 -24.06 3.27
C GLY A 560 22.88 -24.36 3.67
N GLY A 561 22.65 -25.52 4.31
CA GLY A 561 21.36 -25.85 4.90
C GLY A 561 20.83 -27.19 4.40
N ASP A 562 19.55 -27.27 4.04
CA ASP A 562 18.93 -28.43 3.42
C ASP A 562 19.09 -28.33 1.89
N GLY A 563 19.97 -29.10 1.26
CA GLY A 563 20.20 -28.99 -0.19
C GLY A 563 21.55 -29.52 -0.64
N ASN A 564 21.91 -29.35 -1.91
CA ASN A 564 23.26 -29.65 -2.41
C ASN A 564 23.94 -28.33 -2.76
N ASP A 565 24.64 -27.78 -1.79
CA ASP A 565 25.08 -26.39 -1.81
C ASP A 565 26.48 -26.25 -2.41
N LYS A 566 26.79 -25.06 -2.91
CA LYS A 566 28.15 -24.66 -3.28
C LYS A 566 28.59 -23.49 -2.43
N ILE A 567 29.60 -23.71 -1.59
CA ILE A 567 30.10 -22.73 -0.64
C ILE A 567 31.56 -22.41 -0.97
N TYR A 568 31.88 -21.12 -1.02
CA TYR A 568 33.22 -20.59 -1.26
C TYR A 568 33.58 -19.59 -0.15
N GLY A 569 34.52 -19.93 0.74
CA GLY A 569 35.01 -19.04 1.81
C GLY A 569 35.89 -17.90 1.27
N GLN A 570 36.93 -18.31 0.51
CA GLN A 570 37.91 -17.48 -0.20
C GLN A 570 39.20 -17.18 0.56
N ASP A 571 39.26 -16.12 1.36
CA ASP A 571 40.44 -15.67 2.12
C ASP A 571 40.04 -15.53 3.59
N ASP A 572 41.01 -15.48 4.50
CA ASP A 572 40.82 -15.50 5.97
C ASP A 572 40.34 -16.84 6.58
N ASP A 573 40.27 -16.90 7.92
CA ASP A 573 40.03 -18.14 8.68
C ASP A 573 38.51 -18.45 8.80
N ASP A 574 37.89 -19.01 7.76
CA ASP A 574 36.42 -19.17 7.66
C ASP A 574 35.84 -20.36 8.43
N VAL A 575 34.53 -20.32 8.68
CA VAL A 575 33.76 -21.44 9.23
C VAL A 575 32.59 -21.82 8.31
N LEU A 576 32.71 -22.96 7.65
CA LEU A 576 31.82 -23.39 6.56
C LEU A 576 31.06 -24.67 6.92
N TYR A 577 29.73 -24.66 6.78
CA TYR A 577 28.85 -25.81 7.03
C TYR A 577 28.02 -26.15 5.78
N GLY A 578 28.13 -27.37 5.23
CA GLY A 578 27.21 -27.86 4.19
C GLY A 578 25.84 -28.25 4.76
N ASP A 579 25.85 -28.80 5.98
CA ASP A 579 24.67 -29.27 6.71
C ASP A 579 24.01 -30.52 6.07
N ALA A 580 23.05 -30.42 5.16
CA ALA A 580 22.25 -31.56 4.71
C ALA A 580 22.08 -31.66 3.20
N GLY A 581 23.07 -32.20 2.51
CA GLY A 581 22.92 -32.91 1.24
C GLY A 581 24.29 -33.21 0.66
N ASP A 582 24.39 -33.37 -0.66
CA ASP A 582 25.69 -33.69 -1.29
C ASP A 582 26.41 -32.37 -1.66
N ASP A 583 27.16 -31.79 -0.72
CA ASP A 583 27.64 -30.40 -0.80
C ASP A 583 29.02 -30.26 -1.46
N TYR A 584 29.30 -29.08 -2.03
CA TYR A 584 30.63 -28.66 -2.49
C TYR A 584 31.10 -27.49 -1.62
N ILE A 585 32.23 -27.64 -0.93
CA ILE A 585 32.79 -26.59 -0.07
C ILE A 585 34.26 -26.36 -0.43
N ASP A 586 34.64 -25.10 -0.64
CA ASP A 586 36.00 -24.64 -0.92
C ASP A 586 36.38 -23.53 0.06
N GLY A 587 37.25 -23.85 1.03
CA GLY A 587 37.75 -22.94 2.06
C GLY A 587 38.58 -21.82 1.45
N GLY A 588 39.67 -22.18 0.76
CA GLY A 588 40.40 -21.27 -0.10
C GLY A 588 41.80 -20.97 0.44
N ILE A 589 41.98 -19.86 1.12
CA ILE A 589 43.25 -19.39 1.67
C ILE A 589 43.08 -19.13 3.16
N ASP A 590 44.12 -19.48 3.93
CA ASP A 590 44.22 -19.39 5.38
C ASP A 590 43.57 -20.57 6.14
N ASP A 591 43.56 -20.55 7.47
CA ASP A 591 43.29 -21.75 8.28
C ASP A 591 41.77 -21.95 8.48
N ASP A 592 41.11 -22.71 7.59
CA ASP A 592 39.64 -22.89 7.58
C ASP A 592 39.08 -23.98 8.50
N GLU A 593 37.82 -23.84 8.95
CA GLU A 593 37.01 -24.89 9.56
C GLU A 593 35.85 -25.32 8.64
N ILE A 594 35.96 -26.51 8.04
CA ILE A 594 34.98 -27.07 7.08
C ILE A 594 34.22 -28.26 7.69
N TYR A 595 32.90 -28.21 7.62
CA TYR A 595 31.99 -29.26 8.07
C TYR A 595 31.06 -29.68 6.92
N GLY A 596 31.23 -30.91 6.39
CA GLY A 596 30.38 -31.46 5.32
C GLY A 596 28.94 -31.62 5.78
N GLY A 597 28.66 -32.63 6.61
CA GLY A 597 27.34 -32.80 7.21
C GLY A 597 26.72 -34.14 6.88
N ASP A 598 25.44 -34.17 6.49
CA ASP A 598 24.72 -35.37 6.05
C ASP A 598 24.70 -35.44 4.50
N GLY A 599 25.46 -36.33 3.87
CA GLY A 599 25.40 -36.55 2.41
C GLY A 599 26.73 -37.00 1.83
N ASP A 600 26.86 -37.11 0.51
CA ASP A 600 28.14 -37.45 -0.14
C ASP A 600 28.88 -36.16 -0.57
N ASP A 601 29.72 -35.60 0.31
CA ASP A 601 30.28 -34.25 0.16
C ASP A 601 31.62 -34.17 -0.61
N GLU A 602 31.92 -33.02 -1.20
CA GLU A 602 33.19 -32.65 -1.85
C GLU A 602 33.82 -31.43 -1.12
N LEU A 603 34.86 -31.66 -0.32
CA LEU A 603 35.43 -30.68 0.61
C LEU A 603 36.88 -30.34 0.23
N TYR A 604 37.18 -29.05 0.10
CA TYR A 604 38.49 -28.52 -0.24
C TYR A 604 38.95 -27.50 0.81
N GLY A 605 40.06 -27.78 1.49
CA GLY A 605 40.69 -26.83 2.43
C GLY A 605 41.43 -25.71 1.70
N GLY A 606 42.34 -26.07 0.79
CA GLY A 606 43.04 -25.09 -0.05
C GLY A 606 44.44 -24.82 0.47
N LYS A 607 44.75 -23.59 0.88
CA LYS A 607 46.03 -23.23 1.50
C LYS A 607 45.81 -22.93 2.96
N GLY A 608 46.44 -23.65 3.87
CA GLY A 608 46.24 -23.35 5.29
C GLY A 608 46.48 -24.57 6.15
N GLN A 609 46.19 -24.47 7.43
CA GLN A 609 46.11 -25.63 8.31
C GLN A 609 44.66 -25.94 8.58
N ASP A 610 44.04 -26.63 7.63
CA ASP A 610 42.60 -26.71 7.58
C ASP A 610 42.07 -27.79 8.52
N TYR A 611 40.90 -27.55 9.09
CA TYR A 611 40.13 -28.53 9.84
C TYR A 611 38.97 -29.00 8.98
N ILE A 612 38.99 -30.28 8.57
CA ILE A 612 37.98 -30.85 7.68
C ILE A 612 37.24 -32.00 8.39
N ASP A 613 35.95 -31.79 8.61
CA ASP A 613 34.99 -32.77 9.15
C ASP A 613 34.11 -33.31 8.03
N GLY A 614 34.33 -34.57 7.64
CA GLY A 614 33.59 -35.19 6.54
C GLY A 614 32.14 -35.58 6.86
N GLY A 615 31.72 -35.61 8.13
CA GLY A 615 30.33 -35.94 8.45
C GLY A 615 29.86 -37.38 8.16
N ASP A 616 28.57 -37.52 7.86
CA ASP A 616 27.85 -38.76 7.59
C ASP A 616 27.68 -38.95 6.07
N GLY A 617 28.52 -39.78 5.44
CA GLY A 617 28.51 -39.79 3.98
C GLY A 617 29.43 -40.76 3.29
N VAL A 618 29.61 -40.54 1.99
CA VAL A 618 30.77 -41.00 1.22
C VAL A 618 31.46 -39.77 0.64
N ASP A 619 32.41 -39.26 1.41
CA ASP A 619 32.94 -37.92 1.18
C ASP A 619 34.27 -37.94 0.41
N GLU A 620 34.56 -36.87 -0.31
CA GLU A 620 35.85 -36.59 -0.91
C GLU A 620 36.45 -35.34 -0.24
N ALA A 621 37.44 -35.53 0.63
CA ALA A 621 38.11 -34.45 1.35
C ALA A 621 39.54 -34.23 0.85
N TYR A 622 39.86 -32.97 0.53
CA TYR A 622 41.14 -32.51 0.00
C TYR A 622 41.68 -31.42 0.92
N GLY A 623 42.85 -31.65 1.53
CA GLY A 623 43.52 -30.68 2.40
C GLY A 623 44.18 -29.59 1.57
N GLY A 624 45.36 -29.85 1.04
CA GLY A 624 45.96 -29.02 0.00
C GLY A 624 47.42 -28.66 0.30
N ASP A 625 47.66 -27.39 0.59
CA ASP A 625 48.96 -26.91 1.06
C ASP A 625 48.95 -26.84 2.60
N ASP A 626 50.10 -27.15 3.24
CA ASP A 626 50.35 -27.02 4.68
C ASP A 626 49.95 -28.22 5.59
N LYS A 627 49.20 -28.07 6.68
CA LYS A 627 48.98 -29.20 7.64
C LYS A 627 47.52 -29.39 7.99
N ASP A 628 46.94 -30.38 7.35
CA ASP A 628 45.49 -30.52 7.41
C ASP A 628 45.07 -31.60 8.41
N TYR A 629 43.89 -31.37 8.99
CA TYR A 629 43.32 -32.21 10.03
C TYR A 629 41.97 -32.76 9.60
N PHE A 630 41.94 -34.05 9.27
CA PHE A 630 40.71 -34.75 8.89
C PHE A 630 40.09 -35.49 10.09
N VAL A 631 38.78 -35.34 10.30
CA VAL A 631 37.96 -36.08 11.28
C VAL A 631 36.70 -36.68 10.64
N ASN A 632 36.03 -37.55 11.41
CA ASN A 632 34.75 -38.20 11.11
C ASN A 632 34.63 -38.98 9.79
N VAL A 633 35.68 -39.03 8.99
CA VAL A 633 35.74 -39.85 7.78
C VAL A 633 35.56 -41.36 8.04
N GLY A 634 34.51 -41.90 7.42
CA GLY A 634 33.94 -43.21 7.55
C GLY A 634 34.13 -44.15 6.34
N PRO A 635 33.27 -45.18 6.21
CA PRO A 635 33.46 -46.27 5.25
C PRO A 635 32.97 -45.94 3.82
N GLY A 636 33.80 -45.30 3.02
CA GLY A 636 33.54 -45.08 1.59
C GLY A 636 34.47 -44.01 1.02
N ASP A 637 34.88 -43.13 1.93
CA ASP A 637 35.44 -41.83 1.71
C ASP A 637 36.83 -41.88 1.09
N PHE A 638 37.20 -40.73 0.55
CA PHE A 638 38.50 -40.45 0.01
C PHE A 638 39.10 -39.23 0.71
N VAL A 639 40.35 -39.35 1.14
CA VAL A 639 41.09 -38.25 1.76
C VAL A 639 42.41 -38.04 1.01
N ASP A 640 42.70 -36.82 0.57
CA ASP A 640 43.99 -36.40 0.04
C ASP A 640 44.54 -35.25 0.89
N GLY A 641 45.67 -35.44 1.56
CA GLY A 641 46.32 -34.36 2.31
C GLY A 641 46.99 -33.31 1.41
N GLY A 642 47.32 -33.65 0.16
CA GLY A 642 48.15 -32.77 -0.67
C GLY A 642 49.65 -32.89 -0.32
N GLU A 643 50.49 -32.06 -0.95
CA GLU A 643 51.96 -32.08 -0.76
C GLU A 643 52.57 -30.66 -0.79
N GLY A 644 51.71 -29.63 -0.70
CA GLY A 644 52.13 -28.23 -0.69
C GLY A 644 52.52 -27.76 0.70
N GLY A 645 53.08 -26.54 0.82
CA GLY A 645 53.38 -25.96 2.14
C GLY A 645 54.30 -26.76 3.08
N ASP A 646 54.08 -26.64 4.39
CA ASP A 646 54.66 -27.42 5.50
C ASP A 646 53.96 -28.78 5.68
N ASP A 647 54.09 -29.65 4.66
CA ASP A 647 53.47 -30.97 4.49
C ASP A 647 53.45 -31.88 5.75
N TYR A 648 52.36 -31.83 6.53
CA TYR A 648 52.20 -32.78 7.64
C TYR A 648 50.75 -33.04 8.00
N ASP A 649 50.08 -33.75 7.10
CA ASP A 649 48.66 -34.00 7.19
C ASP A 649 48.38 -35.13 8.14
N THR A 650 47.25 -35.00 8.81
CA THR A 650 46.87 -35.99 9.79
C THR A 650 45.42 -36.40 9.72
N LEU A 651 45.24 -37.70 9.50
CA LEU A 651 43.95 -38.37 9.56
C LEU A 651 43.65 -38.90 10.97
N ASP A 652 42.62 -38.35 11.61
CA ASP A 652 42.15 -38.79 12.92
C ASP A 652 40.98 -39.79 12.82
N LEU A 653 41.21 -41.03 13.23
CA LEU A 653 40.21 -42.11 13.23
C LEU A 653 39.64 -42.37 14.63
N THR A 654 39.73 -41.39 15.52
CA THR A 654 38.99 -41.43 16.78
C THR A 654 37.49 -41.32 16.48
N GLY A 655 36.65 -42.03 17.22
CA GLY A 655 35.20 -42.05 16.97
C GLY A 655 34.73 -42.91 15.79
N THR A 656 35.48 -43.01 14.68
CA THR A 656 35.05 -43.67 13.42
C THR A 656 34.93 -45.20 13.47
N LYS A 657 35.20 -45.82 14.62
CA LYS A 657 35.08 -47.28 14.79
C LYS A 657 33.60 -47.70 14.87
N PRO A 658 33.13 -48.60 14.00
CA PRO A 658 31.77 -49.14 14.09
C PRO A 658 31.48 -49.73 15.48
N THR A 659 30.26 -49.53 15.99
CA THR A 659 29.87 -50.00 17.33
C THR A 659 30.09 -51.51 17.48
N GLY A 660 30.96 -51.90 18.41
CA GLY A 660 31.34 -53.31 18.65
C GLY A 660 32.21 -53.94 17.56
N GLY A 661 32.63 -53.17 16.55
CA GLY A 661 33.47 -53.58 15.42
C GLY A 661 34.96 -53.25 15.60
N SER A 662 35.70 -53.21 14.49
CA SER A 662 37.14 -52.90 14.45
C SER A 662 37.54 -52.22 13.15
N ILE A 663 38.70 -51.54 13.14
CA ILE A 663 39.31 -50.93 11.94
C ILE A 663 40.69 -51.57 11.65
N GLN A 664 41.08 -51.65 10.38
CA GLN A 664 42.40 -52.12 9.96
C GLN A 664 43.02 -51.16 8.94
N ILE A 665 44.13 -50.53 9.31
CA ILE A 665 44.84 -49.55 8.48
C ILE A 665 45.93 -50.24 7.66
N THR A 666 46.00 -49.95 6.36
CA THR A 666 47.05 -50.43 5.44
C THR A 666 47.73 -49.26 4.75
N LYS A 667 48.98 -48.95 5.14
CA LYS A 667 49.84 -47.93 4.50
C LYS A 667 50.78 -48.53 3.45
N GLY A 668 51.39 -47.69 2.60
CA GLY A 668 52.47 -48.09 1.69
C GLY A 668 52.01 -48.52 0.30
N ILE A 669 50.81 -48.13 -0.12
CA ILE A 669 50.26 -48.51 -1.43
C ILE A 669 51.00 -47.76 -2.53
N GLY A 670 51.25 -48.43 -3.67
CA GLY A 670 52.02 -47.83 -4.78
C GLY A 670 53.52 -47.61 -4.50
N GLY A 671 53.98 -47.85 -3.26
CA GLY A 671 55.35 -47.57 -2.82
C GLY A 671 55.51 -46.24 -2.10
N ASN A 672 54.43 -45.45 -1.94
CA ASN A 672 54.41 -44.27 -1.08
C ASN A 672 53.91 -44.67 0.33
N PRO A 673 54.69 -44.46 1.42
CA PRO A 673 54.23 -44.68 2.80
C PRO A 673 53.01 -43.85 3.23
N GLU A 674 52.76 -42.72 2.58
CA GLU A 674 51.67 -41.79 2.88
C GLU A 674 50.33 -42.20 2.24
N ASN A 675 50.34 -43.17 1.31
CA ASN A 675 49.12 -43.66 0.65
C ASN A 675 48.67 -44.99 1.23
N GLY A 676 47.35 -45.16 1.37
CA GLY A 676 46.79 -46.34 1.98
C GLY A 676 45.27 -46.42 1.93
N PHE A 677 44.74 -47.32 2.76
CA PHE A 677 43.30 -47.49 2.96
C PHE A 677 43.02 -47.99 4.38
N VAL A 678 41.80 -47.76 4.87
CA VAL A 678 41.29 -48.29 6.14
C VAL A 678 40.10 -49.20 5.86
N ASP A 679 40.18 -50.46 6.31
CA ASP A 679 39.08 -51.40 6.26
C ASP A 679 38.27 -51.33 7.57
N PHE A 680 36.95 -51.17 7.46
CA PHE A 680 36.03 -51.17 8.60
C PHE A 680 35.34 -52.53 8.73
N PHE A 681 35.15 -53.01 9.97
CA PHE A 681 34.52 -54.30 10.26
C PHE A 681 33.44 -54.17 11.32
N ASP A 682 32.33 -54.89 11.13
CA ASP A 682 31.27 -54.99 12.12
C ASP A 682 31.65 -55.87 13.33
N SER A 683 30.75 -55.98 14.30
CA SER A 683 30.92 -56.83 15.49
C SER A 683 31.03 -58.33 15.22
N THR A 684 30.74 -58.78 14.00
CA THR A 684 30.92 -60.18 13.57
C THR A 684 32.25 -60.41 12.86
N GLY A 685 33.02 -59.34 12.60
CA GLY A 685 34.25 -59.34 11.83
C GLY A 685 34.02 -59.36 10.31
N ALA A 686 32.81 -59.04 9.84
CA ALA A 686 32.54 -58.83 8.43
C ALA A 686 32.93 -57.41 8.04
N LYS A 687 33.63 -57.26 6.90
CA LYS A 687 34.01 -55.94 6.39
C LYS A 687 32.76 -55.15 5.97
N THR A 688 32.60 -53.95 6.49
CA THR A 688 31.46 -53.05 6.24
C THR A 688 31.75 -52.04 5.15
N GLY A 689 33.00 -51.57 5.05
CA GLY A 689 33.41 -50.60 4.03
C GLY A 689 34.92 -50.39 4.01
N THR A 690 35.37 -49.49 3.14
CA THR A 690 36.78 -49.09 2.97
C THR A 690 36.82 -47.60 2.71
N MET A 691 37.67 -46.86 3.41
CA MET A 691 38.11 -45.53 2.98
C MET A 691 39.50 -45.62 2.35
N ASN A 692 39.81 -44.71 1.44
CA ASN A 692 41.13 -44.56 0.86
C ASN A 692 41.74 -43.25 1.32
N PHE A 693 43.07 -43.22 1.46
CA PHE A 693 43.77 -41.98 1.69
C PHE A 693 45.06 -41.92 0.90
N VAL A 694 45.47 -40.73 0.51
CA VAL A 694 46.73 -40.43 -0.15
C VAL A 694 47.38 -39.22 0.53
N ASN A 695 48.71 -39.17 0.51
CA ASN A 695 49.49 -38.06 1.07
C ASN A 695 49.11 -37.76 2.55
N ILE A 696 49.09 -38.79 3.42
CA ILE A 696 48.86 -38.63 4.86
C ILE A 696 50.05 -39.16 5.68
N GLU A 697 50.76 -38.24 6.34
CA GLU A 697 51.97 -38.50 7.13
C GLU A 697 51.62 -39.18 8.45
N ASP A 698 50.70 -38.57 9.21
CA ASP A 698 50.27 -39.07 10.51
C ASP A 698 48.85 -39.66 10.42
N ILE A 699 48.68 -40.82 11.03
CA ILE A 699 47.34 -41.37 11.24
C ILE A 699 47.23 -41.60 12.71
N VAL A 700 46.17 -41.05 13.28
CA VAL A 700 45.86 -41.27 14.67
C VAL A 700 44.86 -42.40 14.74
N PRO A 701 45.35 -43.63 14.98
CA PRO A 701 44.45 -44.72 15.26
C PRO A 701 43.74 -44.39 16.58
N CYS A 702 42.46 -44.75 16.65
CA CYS A 702 41.73 -44.79 17.92
C CYS A 702 42.63 -45.23 19.09
N PHE A 703 42.80 -44.39 20.12
CA PHE A 703 43.67 -44.78 21.24
C PHE A 703 43.03 -45.84 22.10
N THR A 704 43.70 -46.98 22.20
CA THR A 704 43.15 -48.34 22.16
C THR A 704 42.04 -48.71 23.17
N PRO A 705 40.75 -48.65 22.77
CA PRO A 705 39.86 -49.79 22.91
C PRO A 705 40.57 -51.08 22.46
N GLY A 706 40.54 -52.14 23.27
CA GLY A 706 41.06 -53.46 22.89
C GLY A 706 42.29 -53.94 23.65
N THR A 707 42.81 -53.22 24.65
CA THR A 707 43.78 -53.82 25.59
C THR A 707 43.10 -54.96 26.34
N LEU A 708 43.60 -56.18 26.14
CA LEU A 708 42.95 -57.38 26.64
C LEU A 708 43.41 -57.70 28.06
N ILE A 709 42.47 -57.64 29.01
CA ILE A 709 42.67 -57.98 30.41
C ILE A 709 42.21 -59.42 30.65
N ALA A 710 43.08 -60.22 31.27
CA ALA A 710 42.75 -61.61 31.56
C ALA A 710 41.69 -61.71 32.67
N THR A 711 40.53 -62.28 32.36
CA THR A 711 39.45 -62.57 33.33
C THR A 711 39.28 -64.08 33.50
N PRO A 712 38.60 -64.56 34.57
CA PRO A 712 38.27 -65.98 34.73
C PRO A 712 37.43 -66.57 33.58
N LYS A 713 36.82 -65.72 32.75
CA LYS A 713 35.98 -66.12 31.60
C LYS A 713 36.70 -66.00 30.25
N GLY A 714 37.92 -65.45 30.22
CA GLY A 714 38.66 -65.14 28.99
C GLY A 714 39.28 -63.75 29.03
N GLU A 715 40.08 -63.41 28.03
CA GLU A 715 40.54 -62.04 27.80
C GLU A 715 39.34 -61.16 27.41
N VAL A 716 39.22 -60.00 28.05
CA VAL A 716 38.14 -59.02 27.82
C VAL A 716 38.79 -57.64 27.59
N PRO A 717 38.32 -56.83 26.64
CA PRO A 717 38.80 -55.47 26.45
C PRO A 717 38.65 -54.63 27.72
N VAL A 718 39.63 -53.78 28.01
CA VAL A 718 39.67 -53.00 29.26
C VAL A 718 38.49 -52.02 29.38
N GLU A 719 37.97 -51.54 28.26
CA GLU A 719 36.80 -50.65 28.16
C GLU A 719 35.46 -51.36 28.45
N GLU A 720 35.42 -52.70 28.38
CA GLU A 720 34.23 -53.48 28.71
C GLU A 720 34.16 -53.85 30.22
N LEU A 721 35.19 -53.51 30.99
CA LEU A 721 35.26 -53.82 32.42
C LEU A 721 34.61 -52.72 33.25
N GLY A 722 33.75 -53.10 34.18
CA GLY A 722 33.13 -52.20 35.15
C GLY A 722 33.51 -52.50 36.61
N GLU A 723 33.09 -51.63 37.52
CA GLU A 723 33.14 -51.91 38.96
C GLU A 723 32.39 -53.22 39.27
N GLY A 724 33.02 -54.10 40.05
CA GLY A 724 32.47 -55.42 40.37
C GLY A 724 32.91 -56.55 39.43
N ASP A 725 33.54 -56.24 38.28
CA ASP A 725 34.11 -57.27 37.42
C ASP A 725 35.33 -57.92 38.04
N ARG A 726 35.53 -59.21 37.74
CA ARG A 726 36.60 -60.02 38.34
C ARG A 726 37.68 -60.32 37.32
N ILE A 727 38.92 -59.99 37.65
CA ILE A 727 40.08 -60.19 36.76
C ILE A 727 41.19 -60.99 37.44
N ILE A 728 42.03 -61.62 36.62
CA ILE A 728 43.12 -62.48 37.07
C ILE A 728 44.33 -61.62 37.38
N THR A 729 44.74 -61.64 38.64
CA THR A 729 45.93 -60.97 39.14
C THR A 729 47.00 -61.98 39.53
N ARG A 730 48.24 -61.51 39.59
CA ARG A 730 49.40 -62.36 39.84
C ARG A 730 49.60 -62.68 41.31
N ASP A 731 49.34 -61.72 42.18
CA ASP A 731 49.78 -61.78 43.57
C ASP A 731 48.68 -62.34 44.49
N ASN A 732 47.40 -62.03 44.21
CA ASN A 732 46.28 -62.47 45.04
C ASN A 732 45.19 -63.27 44.27
N GLY A 733 45.45 -63.68 43.03
CA GLY A 733 44.55 -64.56 42.27
C GLY A 733 43.42 -63.78 41.60
N ILE A 734 42.16 -64.23 41.72
CA ILE A 734 41.04 -63.53 41.08
C ILE A 734 40.57 -62.41 42.02
N GLN A 735 40.66 -61.16 41.57
CA GLN A 735 40.28 -59.98 42.33
C GLN A 735 39.15 -59.21 41.64
N GLU A 736 38.39 -58.44 42.41
CA GLU A 736 37.24 -57.66 41.95
C GLU A 736 37.62 -56.18 41.81
N ILE A 737 37.29 -55.58 40.67
CA ILE A 737 37.53 -54.15 40.40
C ILE A 737 36.64 -53.33 41.33
N ARG A 738 37.25 -52.41 42.08
CA ARG A 738 36.58 -51.51 43.04
C ARG A 738 36.27 -50.13 42.48
N TRP A 739 36.99 -49.75 41.44
CA TRP A 739 36.84 -48.47 40.76
C TRP A 739 37.49 -48.56 39.39
N ILE A 740 36.93 -47.85 38.42
CA ILE A 740 37.51 -47.65 37.09
C ILE A 740 37.32 -46.17 36.70
N GLY A 741 38.34 -45.58 36.08
CA GLY A 741 38.32 -44.22 35.56
C GLY A 741 39.01 -44.14 34.20
N GLN A 742 38.55 -43.20 33.39
CA GLN A 742 39.05 -42.95 32.04
C GLN A 742 39.23 -41.44 31.83
N LYS A 743 40.32 -41.05 31.18
CA LYS A 743 40.59 -39.65 30.79
C LYS A 743 41.17 -39.65 29.38
N SER A 744 40.41 -39.07 28.46
CA SER A 744 40.86 -38.67 27.13
C SER A 744 41.73 -37.43 27.20
N MET A 745 42.82 -37.45 26.45
CA MET A 745 43.75 -36.34 26.31
C MET A 745 44.10 -36.12 24.84
N GLY A 746 43.74 -34.96 24.31
CA GLY A 746 44.12 -34.54 22.96
C GLY A 746 45.58 -34.08 22.85
N TRP A 747 46.07 -33.90 21.64
CA TRP A 747 47.45 -33.52 21.33
C TRP A 747 47.83 -32.17 21.96
N GLN A 748 46.93 -31.20 21.95
CA GLN A 748 47.12 -29.89 22.56
C GLN A 748 47.36 -30.02 24.08
N GLU A 749 46.58 -30.87 24.77
CA GLU A 749 46.77 -31.19 26.19
C GLU A 749 48.09 -31.94 26.44
N LEU A 750 48.46 -32.89 25.56
CA LEU A 750 49.68 -33.69 25.64
C LEU A 750 50.96 -32.89 25.33
N ASN A 751 50.87 -31.86 24.48
CA ASN A 751 51.97 -30.94 24.20
C ASN A 751 52.21 -29.96 25.34
N ARG A 752 51.13 -29.44 25.93
CA ARG A 752 51.19 -28.66 27.17
C ARG A 752 51.72 -29.53 28.33
N SER A 753 51.43 -30.83 28.31
CA SER A 753 51.79 -31.81 29.34
C SER A 753 52.77 -32.88 28.82
N GLN A 754 53.94 -32.48 28.32
CA GLN A 754 54.91 -33.41 27.68
C GLN A 754 55.30 -34.63 28.55
N HIS A 755 55.15 -34.56 29.88
CA HIS A 755 55.42 -35.68 30.79
C HIS A 755 54.33 -36.77 30.76
N LEU A 756 53.21 -36.53 30.09
CA LEU A 756 52.07 -37.41 29.88
C LEU A 756 52.02 -38.04 28.48
N LYS A 757 52.96 -37.74 27.57
CA LYS A 757 53.01 -38.35 26.22
C LYS A 757 53.17 -39.87 26.29
N PRO A 758 52.30 -40.68 25.66
CA PRO A 758 52.27 -42.12 25.87
C PRO A 758 53.56 -42.84 25.42
N VAL A 759 53.79 -44.02 26.00
CA VAL A 759 54.92 -44.89 25.67
C VAL A 759 54.40 -46.14 24.98
N LEU A 760 54.75 -46.30 23.70
CA LEU A 760 54.55 -47.51 22.94
C LEU A 760 55.56 -48.58 23.37
N ILE A 761 55.07 -49.76 23.74
CA ILE A 761 55.84 -50.95 24.06
C ILE A 761 55.50 -52.02 23.02
N LYS A 762 56.41 -52.28 22.08
CA LYS A 762 56.20 -53.29 21.04
C LYS A 762 56.26 -54.70 21.59
N ALA A 763 55.56 -55.62 20.96
CA ALA A 763 55.55 -57.04 21.28
C ALA A 763 56.97 -57.60 21.41
N GLY A 764 57.21 -58.38 22.48
CA GLY A 764 58.50 -59.00 22.78
C GLY A 764 59.58 -58.09 23.37
N SER A 765 59.35 -56.78 23.50
CA SER A 765 60.37 -55.81 23.93
C SER A 765 60.73 -55.86 25.43
N LEU A 766 59.88 -56.44 26.29
CA LEU A 766 60.12 -56.60 27.73
C LEU A 766 60.90 -57.88 28.09
N GLY A 767 61.13 -58.77 27.10
CA GLY A 767 61.87 -60.02 27.24
C GLY A 767 60.97 -61.26 27.37
N ASN A 768 61.53 -62.44 27.07
CA ASN A 768 60.81 -63.74 27.05
C ASN A 768 59.55 -63.76 26.15
N GLY A 769 59.48 -62.90 25.13
CA GLY A 769 58.35 -62.80 24.22
C GLY A 769 57.20 -61.91 24.72
N LEU A 770 57.42 -61.09 25.75
CA LEU A 770 56.44 -60.16 26.31
C LEU A 770 56.72 -58.69 25.91
N PRO A 771 55.69 -57.82 25.77
CA PRO A 771 54.27 -58.18 25.73
C PRO A 771 53.94 -59.05 24.51
N GLU A 772 52.82 -59.77 24.54
CA GLU A 772 52.42 -60.63 23.42
C GLU A 772 51.85 -59.80 22.26
N ARG A 773 51.38 -58.57 22.55
CA ARG A 773 50.90 -57.56 21.59
C ARG A 773 51.55 -56.20 21.88
N ASP A 774 51.53 -55.31 20.90
CA ASP A 774 51.93 -53.91 21.11
C ASP A 774 50.96 -53.25 22.10
N MET A 775 51.47 -52.36 22.95
CA MET A 775 50.64 -51.66 23.92
C MET A 775 51.09 -50.21 24.12
N LEU A 776 50.11 -49.33 24.31
CA LEU A 776 50.28 -47.93 24.68
C LEU A 776 50.01 -47.78 26.17
N VAL A 777 50.96 -47.21 26.90
CA VAL A 777 50.82 -47.00 28.34
C VAL A 777 51.29 -45.61 28.73
N SER A 778 50.76 -45.09 29.84
CA SER A 778 51.24 -43.82 30.37
C SER A 778 52.74 -43.88 30.70
N PRO A 779 53.49 -42.77 30.61
CA PRO A 779 54.93 -42.73 30.89
C PRO A 779 55.34 -43.35 32.21
N ASN A 780 54.50 -43.20 33.23
CA ASN A 780 54.80 -43.66 34.57
C ASN A 780 54.24 -45.04 34.90
N HIS A 781 53.39 -45.61 34.04
CA HIS A 781 52.87 -46.97 34.13
C HIS A 781 54.02 -47.98 34.30
N ARG A 782 53.91 -48.90 35.27
CA ARG A 782 54.98 -49.85 35.55
C ARG A 782 54.73 -51.19 34.89
N MET A 783 55.76 -51.64 34.20
CA MET A 783 55.80 -52.91 33.50
C MET A 783 56.64 -53.89 34.29
N LEU A 784 56.18 -55.13 34.42
CA LEU A 784 57.00 -56.21 34.95
C LEU A 784 57.99 -56.65 33.87
N VAL A 785 59.28 -56.43 34.13
CA VAL A 785 60.35 -56.87 33.25
C VAL A 785 60.92 -58.18 33.76
N ALA A 786 60.93 -59.20 32.90
CA ALA A 786 61.43 -60.53 33.21
C ALA A 786 62.40 -60.99 32.11
N ASN A 787 63.71 -60.79 32.31
CA ASN A 787 64.74 -61.23 31.37
C ASN A 787 66.01 -61.71 32.09
N ASP A 788 66.93 -62.36 31.38
CA ASP A 788 68.16 -62.91 32.00
C ASP A 788 69.02 -61.84 32.71
N ARG A 789 68.85 -60.56 32.35
CA ARG A 789 69.59 -59.43 32.91
C ARG A 789 69.02 -58.96 34.26
N THR A 790 67.72 -59.14 34.51
CA THR A 790 67.12 -58.78 35.81
C THR A 790 67.74 -59.60 36.93
N ALA A 791 67.85 -60.93 36.72
CA ALA A 791 68.49 -61.84 37.65
C ALA A 791 69.99 -61.57 37.84
N LEU A 792 70.68 -61.11 36.79
CA LEU A 792 72.11 -60.82 36.81
C LEU A 792 72.44 -59.52 37.57
N TYR A 793 71.64 -58.47 37.40
CA TYR A 793 71.95 -57.13 37.92
C TYR A 793 71.27 -56.81 39.25
N PHE A 794 70.13 -57.43 39.56
CA PHE A 794 69.30 -57.05 40.72
C PHE A 794 69.06 -58.18 41.74
N ASP A 795 69.60 -59.38 41.48
CA ASP A 795 69.41 -60.60 42.29
C ASP A 795 67.92 -61.01 42.44
N GLU A 796 67.07 -60.52 41.54
CA GLU A 796 65.64 -60.80 41.43
C GLU A 796 65.29 -61.20 39.99
N ARG A 797 64.43 -62.21 39.83
CA ARG A 797 64.07 -62.72 38.49
C ARG A 797 63.13 -61.80 37.72
N GLU A 798 62.41 -60.93 38.42
CA GLU A 798 61.40 -60.03 37.85
C GLU A 798 61.45 -58.72 38.61
N VAL A 799 61.40 -57.59 37.91
CA VAL A 799 61.49 -56.25 38.50
C VAL A 799 60.45 -55.34 37.86
N LEU A 800 59.92 -54.37 38.61
CA LEU A 800 59.02 -53.35 38.07
C LEU A 800 59.81 -52.12 37.64
N ALA A 801 59.51 -51.62 36.44
CA ALA A 801 60.07 -50.38 35.91
C ALA A 801 59.02 -49.59 35.14
N SER A 802 59.01 -48.27 35.32
CA SER A 802 58.13 -47.37 34.56
C SER A 802 58.46 -47.37 33.07
N ALA A 803 57.44 -47.26 32.22
CA ALA A 803 57.57 -47.30 30.76
C ALA A 803 58.59 -46.28 30.22
N LYS A 804 58.56 -45.03 30.70
CA LYS A 804 59.56 -44.00 30.35
C LYS A 804 61.01 -44.35 30.74
N HIS A 805 61.17 -45.23 31.74
CA HIS A 805 62.47 -45.75 32.15
C HIS A 805 62.90 -46.99 31.35
N LEU A 806 62.07 -47.52 30.46
CA LEU A 806 62.37 -48.66 29.61
C LEU A 806 62.65 -48.27 28.14
N VAL A 807 62.39 -47.02 27.75
CA VAL A 807 62.64 -46.48 26.40
C VAL A 807 64.00 -46.90 25.84
N SER A 808 63.96 -47.85 24.92
CA SER A 808 65.07 -48.49 24.19
C SER A 808 64.50 -49.61 23.31
N ASN A 809 65.14 -49.91 22.17
CA ASN A 809 64.89 -51.06 21.29
C ASN A 809 63.49 -51.72 21.42
N GLY A 810 62.49 -51.15 20.73
CA GLY A 810 61.11 -51.65 20.75
C GLY A 810 60.22 -51.00 21.81
N ILE A 811 60.73 -50.06 22.60
CA ILE A 811 59.95 -49.21 23.53
C ILE A 811 60.30 -47.75 23.25
N GLN A 812 59.30 -46.93 22.92
CA GLN A 812 59.49 -45.51 22.54
C GLN A 812 58.35 -44.63 23.07
N VAL A 813 58.66 -43.37 23.39
CA VAL A 813 57.62 -42.34 23.55
C VAL A 813 57.08 -42.06 22.15
N VAL A 814 55.77 -41.95 22.02
CA VAL A 814 55.11 -41.63 20.75
C VAL A 814 54.27 -40.37 20.90
N ASP A 815 54.27 -39.58 19.84
CA ASP A 815 53.36 -38.45 19.67
C ASP A 815 52.07 -38.98 19.05
N VAL A 816 50.94 -38.45 19.51
CA VAL A 816 49.60 -38.98 19.27
C VAL A 816 48.59 -37.82 19.31
N LYS A 817 47.57 -37.81 18.44
CA LYS A 817 46.51 -36.78 18.48
C LYS A 817 45.55 -36.95 19.65
N GLU A 818 45.29 -38.16 20.11
CA GLU A 818 44.53 -38.39 21.34
C GLU A 818 45.19 -39.50 22.17
N VAL A 819 44.83 -39.66 23.45
CA VAL A 819 45.03 -40.91 24.20
C VAL A 819 44.01 -41.01 25.31
N THR A 820 43.32 -42.14 25.40
CA THR A 820 42.49 -42.45 26.56
C THR A 820 43.28 -43.26 27.58
N TYR A 821 43.54 -42.68 28.75
CA TYR A 821 44.14 -43.39 29.88
C TYR A 821 43.09 -44.06 30.74
N ILE A 822 43.01 -45.40 30.69
CA ILE A 822 42.09 -46.19 31.51
C ILE A 822 42.83 -46.76 32.74
N HIS A 823 42.29 -46.54 33.93
CA HIS A 823 42.83 -47.03 35.19
C HIS A 823 41.75 -47.73 36.02
N PHE A 824 42.11 -48.82 36.69
CA PHE A 824 41.23 -49.51 37.62
C PHE A 824 41.95 -49.90 38.91
N LEU A 825 41.18 -49.99 39.99
CA LEU A 825 41.63 -50.21 41.37
C LEU A 825 41.06 -51.51 41.94
N PHE A 826 41.77 -52.07 42.92
CA PHE A 826 41.33 -53.21 43.74
C PHE A 826 41.45 -52.91 45.22
N ASP A 827 40.93 -53.81 46.06
CA ASP A 827 41.12 -53.77 47.51
C ASP A 827 42.62 -53.74 47.91
N HIS A 828 43.48 -54.39 47.10
CA HIS A 828 44.90 -54.57 47.35
C HIS A 828 45.75 -54.22 46.12
N HIS A 829 47.07 -54.06 46.28
CA HIS A 829 47.97 -53.80 45.15
C HIS A 829 48.08 -55.06 44.30
N GLU A 830 47.74 -54.97 43.02
CA GLU A 830 47.75 -56.12 42.12
C GLU A 830 48.64 -55.90 40.90
N VAL A 831 49.14 -57.00 40.35
CA VAL A 831 49.77 -57.03 39.03
C VAL A 831 48.84 -57.81 38.10
N VAL A 832 48.44 -57.17 37.01
CA VAL A 832 47.38 -57.61 36.10
C VAL A 832 48.00 -58.10 34.81
N LEU A 833 47.42 -59.14 34.23
CA LEU A 833 47.82 -59.63 32.92
C LEU A 833 47.05 -58.84 31.85
N SER A 834 47.79 -58.03 31.10
CA SER A 834 47.31 -57.11 30.06
C SER A 834 48.10 -57.37 28.78
N ASP A 835 47.42 -57.72 27.69
CA ASP A 835 48.07 -58.01 26.39
C ASP A 835 49.26 -58.98 26.48
N GLY A 836 49.07 -60.02 27.30
CA GLY A 836 50.06 -61.07 27.57
C GLY A 836 51.23 -60.66 28.46
N THR A 837 51.35 -59.39 28.86
CA THR A 837 52.36 -58.94 29.85
C THR A 837 51.76 -58.62 31.21
N TRP A 838 52.60 -58.69 32.23
CA TRP A 838 52.21 -58.33 33.59
C TRP A 838 52.49 -56.85 33.83
N SER A 839 51.44 -56.06 34.06
CA SER A 839 51.52 -54.63 34.34
C SER A 839 50.92 -54.30 35.71
N GLU A 840 51.38 -53.21 36.32
CA GLU A 840 50.97 -52.83 37.68
C GLU A 840 49.58 -52.20 37.66
N SER A 841 48.65 -52.72 38.47
CA SER A 841 47.39 -52.02 38.77
C SER A 841 47.64 -50.88 39.77
N PHE A 842 46.83 -49.84 39.69
CA PHE A 842 47.02 -48.66 40.52
C PHE A 842 46.61 -48.92 41.99
N GLN A 843 47.23 -48.21 42.95
CA GLN A 843 46.78 -48.14 44.35
C GLN A 843 47.16 -46.79 45.00
N PRO A 844 46.19 -46.01 45.53
CA PRO A 844 46.45 -44.79 46.27
C PRO A 844 46.67 -45.11 47.75
N GLY A 845 47.93 -45.07 48.22
CA GLY A 845 48.27 -45.30 49.63
C GLY A 845 49.47 -44.45 50.09
N ASP A 846 49.29 -43.74 51.21
CA ASP A 846 50.13 -42.62 51.68
C ASP A 846 51.55 -42.99 52.18
N TYR A 847 52.02 -44.24 52.00
CA TYR A 847 53.43 -44.63 52.26
C TYR A 847 54.10 -45.46 51.16
N SER A 848 53.54 -45.47 49.94
CA SER A 848 54.39 -45.54 48.73
C SER A 848 55.20 -44.23 48.55
N LEU A 849 54.86 -43.20 49.32
CA LEU A 849 55.37 -41.84 49.38
C LEU A 849 56.85 -41.64 49.76
N LYS A 850 57.57 -42.70 50.12
CA LYS A 850 59.06 -42.68 50.20
C LYS A 850 59.75 -43.54 49.12
N GLY A 851 59.00 -44.27 48.31
CA GLY A 851 59.51 -45.12 47.22
C GLY A 851 59.07 -44.71 45.81
N ILE A 852 57.96 -43.98 45.69
CA ILE A 852 57.40 -43.41 44.46
C ILE A 852 57.87 -41.97 44.33
N GLY A 853 58.41 -41.59 43.16
CA GLY A 853 58.86 -40.21 42.92
C GLY A 853 57.67 -39.26 42.81
N ASN A 854 57.82 -38.01 43.28
CA ASN A 854 56.76 -36.98 43.24
C ASN A 854 56.06 -36.85 41.87
N ALA A 855 56.79 -37.08 40.77
CA ALA A 855 56.26 -37.02 39.41
C ALA A 855 55.15 -38.05 39.10
N GLN A 856 55.13 -39.20 39.77
CA GLN A 856 54.11 -40.24 39.56
C GLN A 856 52.77 -39.86 40.18
N ARG A 857 52.80 -39.11 41.29
CA ARG A 857 51.58 -38.70 41.99
C ARG A 857 50.93 -37.50 41.30
N GLN A 858 51.75 -36.62 40.74
CA GLN A 858 51.31 -35.42 40.07
C GLN A 858 50.57 -35.75 38.76
N GLU A 859 51.12 -36.65 37.94
CA GLU A 859 50.45 -37.16 36.72
C GLU A 859 49.06 -37.75 37.02
N LEU A 860 48.90 -38.48 38.11
CA LEU A 860 47.60 -39.08 38.44
C LEU A 860 46.57 -38.05 38.89
N PHE A 861 46.92 -37.09 39.75
CA PHE A 861 45.99 -36.04 40.16
C PHE A 861 45.66 -35.09 39.01
N GLU A 862 46.57 -34.97 38.05
CA GLU A 862 46.38 -34.23 36.81
C GLU A 862 45.43 -34.96 35.84
N LEU A 863 45.42 -36.30 35.85
CA LEU A 863 44.50 -37.13 35.06
C LEU A 863 43.13 -37.35 35.73
N PHE A 864 43.07 -37.47 37.06
CA PHE A 864 41.87 -37.80 37.84
C PHE A 864 41.77 -36.97 39.14
N PRO A 865 41.34 -35.69 39.04
CA PRO A 865 41.31 -34.76 40.17
C PRO A 865 40.42 -35.23 41.34
N GLU A 866 39.39 -36.02 41.07
CA GLU A 866 38.42 -36.53 42.05
C GLU A 866 39.02 -37.49 43.09
N LEU A 867 40.20 -38.07 42.80
CA LEU A 867 40.94 -38.93 43.74
C LEU A 867 41.63 -38.14 44.87
N GLU A 868 41.52 -36.80 44.89
CA GLU A 868 42.11 -35.94 45.92
C GLU A 868 41.39 -36.03 47.29
N THR A 869 40.14 -36.53 47.35
CA THR A 869 39.32 -36.47 48.58
C THR A 869 38.59 -37.78 48.96
N ARG A 870 39.15 -38.53 49.94
CA ARG A 870 38.48 -39.14 51.14
C ARG A 870 38.85 -40.60 51.50
N GLU A 871 38.91 -40.80 52.82
CA GLU A 871 39.14 -41.96 53.70
C GLU A 871 38.88 -43.39 53.20
N GLY A 872 39.93 -44.22 53.26
CA GLY A 872 39.91 -45.69 53.13
C GLY A 872 41.28 -46.30 53.41
N ILE A 873 41.85 -45.98 54.58
CA ILE A 873 43.21 -46.32 55.01
C ILE A 873 43.21 -47.68 55.72
N GLU A 874 43.82 -48.72 55.15
CA GLU A 874 44.61 -49.74 55.86
C GLU A 874 45.25 -50.81 54.92
N ASP A 875 46.53 -51.09 55.18
CA ASP A 875 47.43 -52.12 54.62
C ASP A 875 47.98 -51.96 53.17
N PHE A 876 49.07 -52.69 52.89
CA PHE A 876 49.84 -52.87 51.63
C PHE A 876 51.24 -52.23 51.52
N THR A 877 52.24 -53.10 51.68
CA THR A 877 53.64 -53.00 51.24
C THR A 877 53.80 -53.70 49.89
N SER A 878 54.36 -53.02 48.88
CA SER A 878 54.72 -53.65 47.59
C SER A 878 55.71 -54.82 47.81
N ALA A 879 55.42 -55.97 47.20
CA ALA A 879 56.15 -57.22 47.40
C ALA A 879 57.45 -57.35 46.59
N ARG A 880 57.78 -56.38 45.72
CA ARG A 880 58.86 -56.50 44.71
C ARG A 880 59.73 -55.24 44.61
N ARG A 881 60.98 -55.39 44.15
CA ARG A 881 61.91 -54.26 44.00
C ARG A 881 61.56 -53.42 42.77
N ILE A 882 61.28 -52.15 43.00
CA ILE A 882 61.04 -51.13 41.97
C ILE A 882 62.37 -50.49 41.58
N LEU A 883 62.69 -50.43 40.28
CA LEU A 883 63.94 -49.86 39.80
C LEU A 883 63.86 -48.33 39.65
N LYS A 884 64.89 -47.62 40.13
CA LYS A 884 65.06 -46.17 39.86
C LYS A 884 65.60 -45.94 38.45
N LYS A 885 65.45 -44.72 37.90
CA LYS A 885 65.91 -44.32 36.56
C LYS A 885 67.33 -44.81 36.19
N HIS A 886 68.28 -44.75 37.13
CA HIS A 886 69.67 -45.18 36.88
C HIS A 886 69.85 -46.70 36.94
N GLU A 887 69.01 -47.42 37.69
CA GLU A 887 68.98 -48.87 37.74
C GLU A 887 68.32 -49.44 36.48
N ALA A 888 67.17 -48.89 36.05
CA ALA A 888 66.49 -49.32 34.82
C ALA A 888 67.37 -49.18 33.56
N LYS A 889 68.30 -48.21 33.52
CA LYS A 889 69.29 -48.08 32.44
C LYS A 889 70.19 -49.32 32.27
N MET A 890 70.39 -50.12 33.31
CA MET A 890 71.19 -51.36 33.24
C MET A 890 70.45 -52.47 32.47
N LEU A 891 69.13 -52.37 32.32
CA LEU A 891 68.34 -53.28 31.48
C LEU A 891 68.49 -52.97 29.98
N ARG A 892 68.84 -51.72 29.64
CA ARG A 892 68.96 -51.21 28.26
C ARG A 892 70.28 -51.52 27.55
N LYS A 893 71.31 -52.02 28.26
CA LYS A 893 72.65 -52.32 27.73
C LYS A 893 72.79 -53.78 27.32
#